data_AF-A0A0K8UVS9-F1
#
_entry.id   AF-A0A0K8UVS9-F1
#
_cell.length_a   1.000
_cell.length_b   1.000
_cell.length_c   1.000
_cell.angle_alpha   90.00
_cell.angle_beta   90.00
_cell.angle_gamma   90.00
#
_symmetry.space_group_name_H-M   'P 1'
#
loop_
_entity.id
_entity.type
_entity.pdbx_description
1 polymer ?
#
loop_
_entity_poly.entity_id
_entity_poly.type
_entity_poly.pdbx_seq_one_letter_code
_entity_poly.pdbx_strand_id
1 'polypeptide(L)'
;MFVTSDSEKKCFLEHTKAAREERAYEKRREEAAVRIQAQWKGYVARKQYYNKIIYDFDNIFIKENADVDVDLLAANTVYPVVRRFLTYFECKNGSPAVVKPLREKFECLCRYLNKAMESETPKLSYAALCLHKDKSLPWLAHIKSLLSLCCLMLGDIKPENHTDSISLALYLHTLIVFTSPKSWGILRNKQFEKMQPAFQKICCNIQGKLVQNNFFKTMRTILLKGTAREDLSLKPVSLKAIMTLSTRPLIDGNFSRNLMTYFFAEILSVPALVFHLNIVTPQCLENLTNMHVLKRFVQSAEDSNWFSEFTNNMPGTKLLALLGNVVNLFTIENFVEAKELAYPLFTNATTILLENIPNTVSSKGVFTQWHELLGWHTPSLDSAQNQNVALIKKQFHLLWGHRCIKVLLADLLRDINANYERIEFQPPAQASTSNLLRRALDRGSARGTFIRGNRSWRRLDCTEVEQVSRVCAMFYAALNTLSQLRLDILTGICYNDNVLYDLWLLLSSLGPNCGMKEFMELLKQDNVLQKPQVTMLMLFCDSMTHYVTILDEYEMYTEQKPFLLNDYVMLTYFLNNILYKLINENLLGTKNVTQCPVFVSLHTLLLCLYRRDCRRAFAPNNHWLIPEVKPSAFISDLEKAKRHAVILLQKMPHIIPHEDRVKLFRKFVQNEKAVMGLTESACASPRSALIVVHRDRIVEDGYRQLAALRPHALKKHISKQRLGCDSCAFY
;
A
#
# COMPACT_ATOMS: atom_id res chain seq x y z
N MET A 1 102.13 15.22 -12.69
CA MET A 1 101.16 14.13 -12.48
C MET A 1 100.36 14.44 -11.22
N PHE A 2 99.16 14.99 -11.37
CA PHE A 2 98.22 15.29 -10.28
C PHE A 2 97.11 14.24 -10.30
N VAL A 3 97.11 13.20 -9.45
CA VAL A 3 95.90 12.44 -9.07
C VAL A 3 96.19 11.60 -7.82
N THR A 4 96.13 12.16 -6.61
CA THR A 4 96.08 11.36 -5.36
C THR A 4 95.11 11.91 -4.32
N SER A 5 94.76 13.21 -4.34
CA SER A 5 93.85 13.80 -3.34
C SER A 5 92.37 13.49 -3.56
N ASP A 6 91.92 13.24 -4.80
CA ASP A 6 90.49 13.00 -5.10
C ASP A 6 90.02 11.59 -4.71
N SER A 7 90.91 10.59 -4.78
CA SER A 7 90.60 9.20 -4.40
C SER A 7 90.43 9.05 -2.89
N GLU A 8 91.36 9.61 -2.11
CA GLU A 8 91.29 9.61 -0.64
C GLU A 8 90.10 10.41 -0.12
N LYS A 9 89.81 11.56 -0.74
CA LYS A 9 88.64 12.39 -0.40
C LYS A 9 87.32 11.67 -0.72
N LYS A 10 87.24 10.95 -1.84
CA LYS A 10 86.06 10.17 -2.23
C LYS A 10 85.86 8.96 -1.31
N CYS A 11 86.93 8.23 -0.99
CA CYS A 11 86.91 7.14 -0.01
C CYS A 11 86.47 7.64 1.37
N PHE A 12 87.02 8.76 1.85
CA PHE A 12 86.62 9.39 3.11
C PHE A 12 85.14 9.81 3.11
N LEU A 13 84.65 10.39 2.01
CA LEU A 13 83.24 10.77 1.86
C LEU A 13 82.30 9.55 1.84
N GLU A 14 82.69 8.47 1.17
CA GLU A 14 81.95 7.20 1.16
C GLU A 14 81.94 6.54 2.54
N HIS A 15 83.07 6.52 3.24
CA HIS A 15 83.16 6.00 4.61
C HIS A 15 82.33 6.84 5.60
N THR A 16 82.32 8.16 5.41
CA THR A 16 81.49 9.09 6.20
C THR A 16 80.00 8.91 5.88
N LYS A 17 79.65 8.65 4.62
CA LYS A 17 78.27 8.36 4.18
C LYS A 17 77.79 7.01 4.74
N ALA A 18 78.60 5.96 4.64
CA ALA A 18 78.31 4.64 5.20
C ALA A 18 78.13 4.73 6.74
N ALA A 19 79.01 5.43 7.45
CA ALA A 19 78.85 5.67 8.89
C ALA A 19 77.61 6.51 9.23
N ARG A 20 77.17 7.43 8.36
CA ARG A 20 75.90 8.16 8.54
C ARG A 20 74.69 7.25 8.30
N GLU A 21 74.74 6.38 7.29
CA GLU A 21 73.69 5.41 6.98
C GLU A 21 73.55 4.35 8.09
N GLU A 22 74.67 3.88 8.65
CA GLU A 22 74.71 2.97 9.79
C GLU A 22 74.08 3.59 11.04
N ARG A 23 74.47 4.82 11.41
CA ARG A 23 73.82 5.57 12.51
C ARG A 23 72.33 5.80 12.24
N ALA A 24 71.94 6.05 11.00
CA ALA A 24 70.52 6.22 10.64
C ALA A 24 69.74 4.90 10.70
N TYR A 25 70.39 3.76 10.44
CA TYR A 25 69.82 2.43 10.56
C TYR A 25 69.68 2.00 12.04
N GLU A 26 70.70 2.27 12.86
CA GLU A 26 70.64 2.06 14.32
C GLU A 26 69.54 2.90 14.95
N LYS A 27 69.45 4.19 14.62
CA LYS A 27 68.37 5.06 15.09
C LYS A 27 66.99 4.52 14.70
N ARG A 28 66.83 4.03 13.47
CA ARG A 28 65.57 3.39 13.02
C ARG A 28 65.26 2.11 13.80
N ARG A 29 66.26 1.28 14.11
CA ARG A 29 66.09 0.08 14.95
C ARG A 29 65.69 0.43 16.38
N GLU A 30 66.31 1.45 16.96
CA GLU A 30 66.00 1.92 18.30
C GLU A 30 64.58 2.52 18.37
N GLU A 31 64.20 3.36 17.40
CA GLU A 31 62.84 3.88 17.27
C GLU A 31 61.80 2.76 17.11
N ALA A 32 62.10 1.74 16.30
CA ALA A 32 61.24 0.57 16.16
C ALA A 32 61.11 -0.23 17.46
N ALA A 33 62.23 -0.44 18.18
CA ALA A 33 62.23 -1.14 19.47
C ALA A 33 61.41 -0.38 20.52
N VAL A 34 61.54 0.94 20.61
CA VAL A 34 60.73 1.80 21.51
C VAL A 34 59.25 1.67 21.18
N ARG A 35 58.87 1.71 19.90
CA ARG A 35 57.46 1.54 19.48
C ARG A 35 56.91 0.17 19.84
N ILE A 36 57.67 -0.90 19.61
CA ILE A 36 57.26 -2.27 19.95
C ILE A 36 57.10 -2.41 21.47
N GLN A 37 58.07 -1.93 22.25
CA GLN A 37 58.04 -1.99 23.71
C GLN A 37 56.88 -1.16 24.28
N ALA A 38 56.63 0.04 23.75
CA ALA A 38 55.50 0.87 24.15
C ALA A 38 54.17 0.17 23.86
N GLN A 39 54.04 -0.45 22.68
CA GLN A 39 52.84 -1.19 22.29
C GLN A 39 52.60 -2.42 23.17
N TRP A 40 53.67 -3.17 23.47
CA TRP A 40 53.60 -4.32 24.37
C TRP A 40 53.26 -3.93 25.82
N LYS A 41 53.95 -2.92 26.38
CA LYS A 41 53.64 -2.38 27.72
C LYS A 41 52.19 -1.90 27.80
N GLY A 42 51.72 -1.20 26.78
CA GLY A 42 50.32 -0.78 26.67
C GLY A 42 49.36 -1.96 26.61
N TYR A 43 49.68 -3.01 25.85
CA TYR A 43 48.86 -4.23 25.78
C TYR A 43 48.78 -4.96 27.13
N VAL A 44 49.92 -5.16 27.81
CA VAL A 44 49.98 -5.83 29.11
C VAL A 44 49.21 -5.03 30.17
N ALA A 45 49.40 -3.70 30.23
CA ALA A 45 48.69 -2.84 31.16
C ALA A 45 47.17 -2.88 30.94
N ARG A 46 46.70 -2.82 29.68
CA ARG A 46 45.28 -2.97 29.35
C ARG A 46 44.76 -4.36 29.77
N LYS A 47 45.51 -5.43 29.49
CA LYS A 47 45.12 -6.80 29.87
C LYS A 47 45.01 -6.96 31.38
N GLN A 48 45.97 -6.45 32.15
CA GLN A 48 45.93 -6.46 33.62
C GLN A 48 44.74 -5.67 34.16
N TYR A 49 44.49 -4.47 33.61
CA TYR A 49 43.34 -3.65 33.99
C TYR A 49 42.01 -4.36 33.71
N TYR A 50 41.87 -4.99 32.54
CA TYR A 50 40.69 -5.78 32.21
C TYR A 50 40.49 -6.99 33.12
N ASN A 51 41.56 -7.73 33.43
CA ASN A 51 41.48 -8.84 34.37
C ASN A 51 41.04 -8.35 35.76
N LYS A 52 41.51 -7.18 36.20
CA LYS A 52 41.06 -6.57 37.46
C LYS A 52 39.59 -6.18 37.44
N ILE A 53 39.09 -5.62 36.33
CA ILE A 53 37.66 -5.31 36.19
C ILE A 53 36.81 -6.58 36.34
N ILE A 54 37.20 -7.66 35.66
CA ILE A 54 36.45 -8.92 35.72
C ILE A 54 36.54 -9.56 37.11
N TYR A 55 37.72 -9.54 37.73
CA TYR A 55 37.91 -10.02 39.10
C TYR A 55 37.04 -9.26 40.11
N ASP A 56 37.07 -7.92 40.08
CA ASP A 56 36.24 -7.08 40.96
C ASP A 56 34.74 -7.33 40.74
N PHE A 57 34.33 -7.61 39.50
CA PHE A 57 32.95 -7.97 39.16
C PHE A 57 32.56 -9.34 39.74
N ASP A 58 33.37 -10.36 39.50
CA ASP A 58 33.08 -11.74 39.90
C ASP A 58 32.95 -11.86 41.42
N ASN A 59 33.79 -11.15 42.18
CA ASN A 59 33.72 -11.09 43.64
C ASN A 59 32.39 -10.56 44.19
N ILE A 60 31.63 -9.78 43.42
CA ILE A 60 30.34 -9.23 43.85
C ILE A 60 29.17 -10.05 43.31
N PHE A 61 29.22 -10.45 42.04
CA PHE A 61 28.05 -10.97 41.33
C PHE A 61 28.06 -12.48 41.08
N ILE A 62 29.21 -13.14 41.19
CA ILE A 62 29.33 -14.59 40.98
C ILE A 62 29.61 -15.23 42.33
N LYS A 63 28.55 -15.74 42.98
CA LYS A 63 28.67 -16.59 44.18
C LYS A 63 28.57 -18.06 43.77
N GLU A 64 29.28 -18.93 44.47
CA GLU A 64 29.41 -20.37 44.15
C GLU A 64 28.09 -21.18 44.26
N ASN A 65 27.00 -20.61 44.81
CA ASN A 65 25.69 -21.26 44.92
C ASN A 65 24.61 -20.49 44.12
N ALA A 66 24.18 -21.07 43.00
CA ALA A 66 23.28 -20.44 42.02
C ALA A 66 21.79 -20.42 42.40
N ASP A 67 21.39 -21.05 43.52
CA ASP A 67 19.99 -21.28 43.92
C ASP A 67 19.50 -20.44 45.12
N VAL A 68 20.30 -19.49 45.62
CA VAL A 68 19.92 -18.65 46.77
C VAL A 68 19.61 -17.22 46.34
N ASP A 69 18.60 -16.65 46.99
CA ASP A 69 18.13 -15.29 46.81
C ASP A 69 19.30 -14.27 46.78
N VAL A 70 19.36 -13.41 45.76
CA VAL A 70 20.52 -12.51 45.54
C VAL A 70 20.68 -11.53 46.71
N ASP A 71 21.78 -11.64 47.45
CA ASP A 71 22.11 -10.70 48.53
C ASP A 71 22.54 -9.34 47.97
N LEU A 72 21.78 -8.30 48.30
CA LEU A 72 22.10 -6.94 47.90
C LEU A 72 23.17 -6.34 48.82
N LEU A 73 24.20 -5.73 48.22
CA LEU A 73 25.20 -4.93 48.89
C LEU A 73 24.79 -3.45 48.84
N ALA A 74 25.49 -2.61 49.62
CA ALA A 74 25.27 -1.17 49.55
C ALA A 74 25.54 -0.67 48.12
N ALA A 75 24.60 0.12 47.57
CA ALA A 75 24.68 0.62 46.19
C ALA A 75 25.98 1.42 45.92
N ASN A 76 26.52 2.08 46.95
CA ASN A 76 27.79 2.80 46.90
C ASN A 76 29.01 1.89 46.68
N THR A 77 28.97 0.63 47.11
CA THR A 77 30.03 -0.37 46.88
C THR A 77 29.91 -0.97 45.47
N VAL A 78 28.68 -1.18 45.02
CA VAL A 78 28.37 -1.81 43.72
C VAL A 78 28.66 -0.85 42.56
N TYR A 79 28.24 0.41 42.66
CA TYR A 79 28.31 1.38 41.57
C TYR A 79 29.69 1.55 40.90
N PRO A 80 30.81 1.70 41.62
CA PRO A 80 32.14 1.84 41.00
C PRO A 80 32.59 0.60 40.22
N VAL A 81 32.14 -0.59 40.62
CA VAL A 81 32.49 -1.86 39.97
C VAL A 81 31.69 -2.01 38.68
N VAL A 82 30.38 -1.76 38.72
CA VAL A 82 29.53 -1.81 37.52
C VAL A 82 29.95 -0.74 36.51
N ARG A 83 30.26 0.48 36.97
CA ARG A 83 30.72 1.55 36.08
C ARG A 83 32.00 1.17 35.33
N ARG A 84 32.97 0.54 35.99
CA ARG A 84 34.20 0.04 35.33
C ARG A 84 33.91 -1.14 34.41
N PHE A 85 33.01 -2.04 34.80
CA PHE A 85 32.58 -3.16 33.97
C PHE A 85 31.95 -2.70 32.64
N LEU A 86 31.14 -1.64 32.62
CA LEU A 86 30.58 -1.14 31.35
C LEU A 86 31.64 -0.56 30.41
N THR A 87 32.71 0.07 30.94
CA THR A 87 33.82 0.57 30.09
C THR A 87 34.56 -0.55 29.38
N TYR A 88 34.56 -1.77 29.93
CA TYR A 88 35.14 -2.95 29.28
C TYR A 88 34.43 -3.26 27.94
N PHE A 89 33.11 -3.07 27.87
CA PHE A 89 32.34 -3.27 26.65
C PHE A 89 32.62 -2.15 25.63
N GLU A 90 32.63 -0.89 26.08
CA GLU A 90 32.84 0.27 25.20
C GLU A 90 34.21 0.23 24.50
N CYS A 91 35.26 -0.26 25.16
CA CYS A 91 36.61 -0.38 24.58
C CYS A 91 36.79 -1.55 23.60
N LYS A 92 35.91 -2.56 23.60
CA LYS A 92 36.00 -3.72 22.69
C LYS A 92 35.14 -3.59 21.43
N ASN A 93 34.46 -2.47 21.24
CA ASN A 93 33.63 -2.14 20.06
C ASN A 93 34.45 -1.97 18.77
N GLY A 94 34.97 -3.09 18.27
CA GLY A 94 35.50 -3.32 16.93
C GLY A 94 35.42 -4.79 16.52
N SER A 95 34.90 -5.69 17.37
CA SER A 95 34.66 -7.09 17.04
C SER A 95 33.21 -7.46 17.39
N PRO A 96 32.36 -7.91 16.43
CA PRO A 96 30.92 -8.06 16.62
C PRO A 96 30.49 -9.23 17.52
N ALA A 97 31.42 -10.09 17.95
CA ALA A 97 31.08 -11.25 18.76
C ALA A 97 31.25 -10.91 20.24
N VAL A 98 30.16 -10.52 20.91
CA VAL A 98 30.09 -10.63 22.39
C VAL A 98 30.30 -12.11 22.72
N VAL A 99 31.52 -12.44 23.16
CA VAL A 99 31.89 -13.83 23.51
C VAL A 99 30.91 -14.32 24.58
N LYS A 100 30.39 -15.55 24.43
CA LYS A 100 29.37 -16.16 25.31
C LYS A 100 29.54 -15.91 26.82
N PRO A 101 30.75 -15.98 27.43
CA PRO A 101 30.95 -15.73 28.86
C PRO A 101 30.63 -14.28 29.28
N LEU A 102 30.76 -13.33 28.36
CA LEU A 102 30.50 -11.93 28.62
C LEU A 102 28.99 -11.62 28.66
N ARG A 103 28.20 -12.35 27.87
CA ARG A 103 26.73 -12.29 27.90
C ARG A 103 26.18 -12.78 29.23
N GLU A 104 26.63 -13.93 29.73
CA GLU A 104 26.18 -14.49 31.00
C GLU A 104 26.47 -13.55 32.19
N LYS A 105 27.65 -12.93 32.21
CA LYS A 105 28.01 -11.90 33.21
C LYS A 105 27.09 -10.68 33.12
N PHE A 106 26.77 -10.23 31.91
CA PHE A 106 25.84 -9.11 31.70
C PHE A 106 24.41 -9.44 32.15
N GLU A 107 23.95 -10.67 31.91
CA GLU A 107 22.64 -11.15 32.40
C GLU A 107 22.61 -11.21 33.93
N CYS A 108 23.69 -11.68 34.57
CA CYS A 108 23.81 -11.66 36.03
C CYS A 108 23.72 -10.23 36.58
N LEU A 109 24.43 -9.28 35.94
CA LEU A 109 24.34 -7.87 36.29
C LEU A 109 22.92 -7.33 36.16
N CYS A 110 22.22 -7.63 35.06
CA CYS A 110 20.84 -7.21 34.86
C CYS A 110 19.92 -7.73 35.97
N ARG A 111 20.02 -9.03 36.32
CA ARG A 111 19.23 -9.62 37.41
C ARG A 111 19.49 -8.93 38.74
N TYR A 112 20.77 -8.70 39.07
CA TYR A 112 21.16 -8.00 40.29
C TYR A 112 20.61 -6.58 40.35
N LEU A 113 20.80 -5.81 39.27
CA LEU A 113 20.39 -4.42 39.22
C LEU A 113 18.87 -4.28 39.26
N ASN A 114 18.11 -5.17 38.62
CA ASN A 114 16.65 -5.17 38.72
C ASN A 114 16.19 -5.35 40.18
N LYS A 115 16.74 -6.35 40.89
CA LYS A 115 16.46 -6.54 42.32
C LYS A 115 16.89 -5.33 43.16
N ALA A 116 18.03 -4.73 42.85
CA ALA A 116 18.52 -3.53 43.54
C ALA A 116 17.63 -2.29 43.28
N MET A 117 16.97 -2.19 42.13
CA MET A 117 16.01 -1.11 41.85
C MET A 117 14.68 -1.31 42.58
N GLU A 118 14.29 -2.55 42.86
CA GLU A 118 13.08 -2.92 43.60
C GLU A 118 13.23 -2.77 45.13
N SER A 119 14.44 -2.59 45.64
CA SER A 119 14.69 -2.38 47.07
C SER A 119 14.10 -1.04 47.57
N GLU A 120 13.33 -1.11 48.65
CA GLU A 120 12.76 0.05 49.37
C GLU A 120 13.79 0.72 50.31
N THR A 121 14.84 -0.01 50.66
CA THR A 121 15.92 0.47 51.53
C THR A 121 16.86 1.40 50.75
N PRO A 122 17.02 2.68 51.12
CA PRO A 122 17.84 3.63 50.36
C PRO A 122 19.32 3.23 50.22
N LYS A 123 19.88 2.54 51.22
CA LYS A 123 21.27 2.07 51.19
C LYS A 123 21.52 0.99 50.13
N LEU A 124 20.51 0.14 49.88
CA LEU A 124 20.58 -0.97 48.93
C LEU A 124 20.00 -0.58 47.56
N SER A 125 19.13 0.43 47.52
CA SER A 125 18.47 0.86 46.29
C SER A 125 19.45 1.49 45.31
N TYR A 126 19.55 0.91 44.11
CA TYR A 126 20.41 1.48 43.07
C TYR A 126 19.87 2.82 42.53
N ALA A 127 18.55 3.04 42.66
CA ALA A 127 17.90 4.30 42.32
C ALA A 127 18.30 5.45 43.27
N ALA A 128 18.57 5.17 44.55
CA ALA A 128 18.95 6.19 45.53
C ALA A 128 20.22 6.96 45.13
N LEU A 129 21.10 6.34 44.33
CA LEU A 129 22.33 6.96 43.86
C LEU A 129 22.10 8.23 43.04
N CYS A 130 20.95 8.34 42.35
CA CYS A 130 20.64 9.54 41.57
C CYS A 130 20.32 10.78 42.42
N LEU A 131 20.07 10.59 43.73
CA LEU A 131 19.79 11.67 44.68
C LEU A 131 21.06 12.30 45.26
N HIS A 132 22.22 11.63 45.15
CA HIS A 132 23.48 12.16 45.63
C HIS A 132 24.04 13.20 44.65
N LYS A 133 24.33 14.41 45.15
CA LYS A 133 24.78 15.55 44.31
C LYS A 133 26.01 15.23 43.46
N ASP A 134 26.98 14.51 44.02
CA ASP A 134 28.25 14.11 43.38
C ASP A 134 28.10 12.94 42.39
N LYS A 135 27.04 12.13 42.51
CA LYS A 135 26.84 10.91 41.71
C LYS A 135 25.69 10.98 40.72
N SER A 136 24.77 11.94 40.84
CA SER A 136 23.56 12.02 40.02
C SER A 136 23.82 12.00 38.50
N LEU A 137 24.65 12.92 38.00
CA LEU A 137 24.99 13.00 36.57
C LEU A 137 25.83 11.81 36.09
N PRO A 138 26.92 11.40 36.79
CA PRO A 138 27.66 10.19 36.44
C PRO A 138 26.79 8.92 36.43
N TRP A 139 25.86 8.77 37.37
CA TRP A 139 24.93 7.65 37.44
C TRP A 139 23.98 7.67 36.25
N LEU A 140 23.43 8.83 35.89
CA LEU A 140 22.56 8.95 34.71
C LEU A 140 23.29 8.56 33.41
N ALA A 141 24.54 9.02 33.23
CA ALA A 141 25.37 8.61 32.09
C ALA A 141 25.63 7.10 32.09
N HIS A 142 25.90 6.54 33.26
CA HIS A 142 26.12 5.12 33.47
C HIS A 142 24.88 4.26 33.09
N ILE A 143 23.68 4.67 33.51
CA ILE A 143 22.44 3.96 33.15
C ILE A 143 22.18 4.04 31.64
N LYS A 144 22.47 5.18 31.00
CA LYS A 144 22.36 5.30 29.54
C LYS A 144 23.26 4.32 28.80
N SER A 145 24.51 4.13 29.25
CA SER A 145 25.42 3.11 28.69
C SER A 145 24.88 1.70 28.94
N LEU A 146 24.40 1.40 30.15
CA LEU A 146 23.82 0.10 30.50
C LEU A 146 22.65 -0.29 29.58
N LEU A 147 21.69 0.61 29.40
CA LEU A 147 20.50 0.34 28.60
C LEU A 147 20.78 0.36 27.10
N SER A 148 21.76 1.15 26.65
CA SER A 148 22.24 1.08 25.26
C SER A 148 22.87 -0.29 24.97
N LEU A 149 23.63 -0.83 25.93
CA LEU A 149 24.15 -2.19 25.83
C LEU A 149 23.01 -3.23 25.86
N CYS A 150 21.96 -3.05 26.68
CA CYS A 150 20.78 -3.91 26.60
C CYS A 150 20.17 -3.92 25.18
N CYS A 151 20.03 -2.75 24.55
CA CYS A 151 19.51 -2.65 23.17
C CYS A 151 20.43 -3.33 22.14
N LEU A 152 21.75 -3.24 22.33
CA LEU A 152 22.71 -3.96 21.49
C LEU A 152 22.53 -5.48 21.63
N MET A 153 22.45 -5.98 22.87
CA MET A 153 22.26 -7.42 23.16
C MET A 153 20.94 -7.95 22.62
N LEU A 154 19.87 -7.14 22.67
CA LEU A 154 18.58 -7.46 22.06
C LEU A 154 18.67 -7.66 20.54
N GLY A 155 19.62 -6.98 19.86
CA GLY A 155 19.82 -7.09 18.43
C GLY A 155 20.22 -8.50 17.96
N ASP A 156 20.91 -9.27 18.81
CA ASP A 156 21.41 -10.61 18.49
C ASP A 156 20.47 -11.74 18.92
N ILE A 157 19.47 -11.42 19.74
CA ILE A 157 18.51 -12.41 20.27
C ILE A 157 17.67 -13.04 19.16
N LYS A 158 17.44 -14.35 19.30
CA LYS A 158 16.54 -15.16 18.47
C LYS A 158 15.39 -15.70 19.35
N PRO A 159 14.20 -15.08 19.33
CA PRO A 159 13.12 -15.41 20.27
C PRO A 159 12.65 -16.87 20.26
N GLU A 160 12.88 -17.59 19.16
CA GLU A 160 12.59 -19.02 19.01
C GLU A 160 13.44 -19.94 19.89
N ASN A 161 14.64 -19.50 20.28
CA ASN A 161 15.51 -20.27 21.16
C ASN A 161 15.07 -20.05 22.62
N HIS A 162 14.88 -21.14 23.38
CA HIS A 162 14.41 -21.04 24.76
C HIS A 162 15.31 -20.17 25.66
N THR A 163 16.63 -20.35 25.57
CA THR A 163 17.62 -19.57 26.31
C THR A 163 17.58 -18.08 25.94
N ASP A 164 17.52 -17.77 24.64
CA ASP A 164 17.40 -16.39 24.16
C ASP A 164 16.05 -15.76 24.55
N SER A 165 14.97 -16.56 24.64
CA SER A 165 13.66 -16.11 25.13
C SER A 165 13.71 -15.67 26.61
N ILE A 166 14.48 -16.37 27.44
CA ILE A 166 14.73 -15.97 28.84
C ILE A 166 15.55 -14.68 28.88
N SER A 167 16.65 -14.60 28.12
CA SER A 167 17.47 -13.37 28.03
C SER A 167 16.66 -12.18 27.50
N LEU A 168 15.77 -12.41 26.53
CA LEU A 168 14.88 -11.40 25.99
C LEU A 168 13.98 -10.82 27.08
N ALA A 169 13.31 -11.68 27.84
CA ALA A 169 12.47 -11.26 28.95
C ALA A 169 13.27 -10.47 29.99
N LEU A 170 14.48 -10.91 30.32
CA LEU A 170 15.38 -10.21 31.24
C LEU A 170 15.75 -8.80 30.74
N TYR A 171 16.23 -8.66 29.50
CA TYR A 171 16.64 -7.35 28.97
C TYR A 171 15.45 -6.40 28.79
N LEU A 172 14.29 -6.89 28.34
CA LEU A 172 13.06 -6.09 28.28
C LEU A 172 12.63 -5.64 29.68
N HIS A 173 12.70 -6.52 30.67
CA HIS A 173 12.39 -6.17 32.06
C HIS A 173 13.36 -5.12 32.61
N THR A 174 14.67 -5.26 32.36
CA THR A 174 15.67 -4.23 32.72
C THR A 174 15.33 -2.87 32.10
N LEU A 175 14.99 -2.84 30.80
CA LEU A 175 14.55 -1.60 30.15
C LEU A 175 13.29 -1.02 30.82
N ILE A 176 12.31 -1.85 31.18
CA ILE A 176 11.08 -1.40 31.86
C ILE A 176 11.39 -0.77 33.22
N VAL A 177 12.21 -1.44 34.03
CA VAL A 177 12.56 -1.02 35.39
C VAL A 177 13.25 0.34 35.37
N PHE A 178 14.26 0.53 34.50
CA PHE A 178 15.01 1.78 34.45
C PHE A 178 14.31 2.93 33.70
N THR A 179 13.21 2.66 33.00
CA THR A 179 12.43 3.68 32.28
C THR A 179 11.07 3.96 32.89
N SER A 180 10.73 3.37 34.05
CA SER A 180 9.50 3.68 34.79
C SER A 180 9.76 3.86 36.28
N PRO A 181 9.46 5.05 36.85
CA PRO A 181 9.59 5.27 38.28
C PRO A 181 8.71 4.34 39.10
N LYS A 182 7.55 3.89 38.56
CA LYS A 182 6.64 2.96 39.25
C LYS A 182 7.30 1.63 39.63
N SER A 183 8.40 1.27 38.97
CA SER A 183 9.16 0.04 39.24
C SER A 183 10.21 0.24 40.34
N TRP A 184 10.42 1.46 40.83
CA TRP A 184 11.49 1.77 41.77
C TRP A 184 10.98 1.62 43.20
N GLY A 185 11.48 0.62 43.92
CA GLY A 185 11.05 0.30 45.29
C GLY A 185 11.20 1.48 46.25
N ILE A 186 12.20 2.34 46.02
CA ILE A 186 12.42 3.54 46.84
C ILE A 186 11.20 4.47 46.90
N LEU A 187 10.32 4.49 45.90
CA LEU A 187 9.10 5.31 45.91
C LEU A 187 8.01 4.77 46.84
N ARG A 188 8.08 3.50 47.26
CA ARG A 188 7.18 2.93 48.27
C ARG A 188 7.57 3.38 49.68
N ASN A 189 8.79 3.88 49.85
CA ASN A 189 9.22 4.51 51.08
C ASN A 189 8.60 5.91 51.18
N LYS A 190 7.84 6.15 52.26
CA LYS A 190 7.14 7.42 52.54
C LYS A 190 8.05 8.66 52.46
N GLN A 191 9.35 8.51 52.72
CA GLN A 191 10.31 9.61 52.61
C GLN A 191 10.52 10.10 51.17
N PHE A 192 10.41 9.21 50.18
CA PHE A 192 10.74 9.48 48.78
C PHE A 192 9.53 9.45 47.86
N GLU A 193 8.34 9.10 48.33
CA GLU A 193 7.09 9.05 47.55
C GLU A 193 6.86 10.34 46.73
N LYS A 194 7.06 11.51 47.35
CA LYS A 194 6.90 12.83 46.69
C LYS A 194 7.92 13.11 45.59
N MET A 195 8.97 12.30 45.45
CA MET A 195 10.02 12.46 44.43
C MET A 195 9.66 11.82 43.09
N GLN A 196 8.48 11.19 42.97
CA GLN A 196 8.04 10.56 41.73
C GLN A 196 8.15 11.47 40.48
N PRO A 197 7.76 12.77 40.51
CA PRO A 197 7.93 13.65 39.34
C PRO A 197 9.39 13.88 38.96
N ALA A 198 10.31 13.93 39.93
CA ALA A 198 11.73 14.09 39.68
C ALA A 198 12.32 12.83 39.01
N PHE A 199 11.97 11.65 39.51
CA PHE A 199 12.36 10.39 38.89
C PHE A 199 11.75 10.20 37.50
N GLN A 200 10.53 10.66 37.28
CA GLN A 200 9.93 10.66 35.93
C GLN A 200 10.80 11.46 34.95
N LYS A 201 11.27 12.66 35.32
CA LYS A 201 12.20 13.44 34.47
C LYS A 201 13.50 12.70 34.17
N ILE A 202 14.03 11.94 35.13
CA ILE A 202 15.22 11.10 34.93
C ILE A 202 14.91 10.00 33.91
N CYS A 203 13.79 9.29 34.06
CA CYS A 203 13.35 8.27 33.10
C CYS A 203 13.14 8.86 31.69
N CYS A 204 12.48 10.01 31.55
CA CYS A 204 12.33 10.70 30.27
C CYS A 204 13.70 11.01 29.63
N ASN A 205 14.70 11.43 30.43
CA ASN A 205 16.04 11.72 29.94
C ASN A 205 16.78 10.46 29.46
N ILE A 206 16.60 9.34 30.16
CA ILE A 206 17.12 8.03 29.74
C ILE A 206 16.44 7.58 28.44
N GLN A 207 15.11 7.62 28.39
CA GLN A 207 14.32 7.27 27.20
C GLN A 207 14.74 8.10 25.98
N GLY A 208 14.91 9.43 26.14
CA GLY A 208 15.37 10.31 25.07
C GLY A 208 16.72 9.88 24.49
N LYS A 209 17.66 9.44 25.33
CA LYS A 209 18.95 8.91 24.86
C LYS A 209 18.79 7.57 24.13
N LEU A 210 17.90 6.70 24.58
CA LEU A 210 17.61 5.44 23.89
C LEU A 210 17.02 5.69 22.50
N VAL A 211 16.05 6.60 22.38
CA VAL A 211 15.44 6.99 21.09
C VAL A 211 16.49 7.51 20.13
N GLN A 212 17.40 8.38 20.58
CA GLN A 212 18.54 8.87 19.79
C GLN A 212 19.48 7.73 19.33
N ASN A 213 19.56 6.64 20.09
CA ASN A 213 20.38 5.48 19.81
C ASN A 213 19.58 4.35 19.11
N ASN A 214 18.67 4.69 18.19
CA ASN A 214 17.90 3.75 17.35
C ASN A 214 16.99 2.76 18.12
N PHE A 215 16.54 3.09 19.32
CA PHE A 215 15.68 2.21 20.13
C PHE A 215 14.47 1.61 19.39
N PHE A 216 13.74 2.42 18.62
CA PHE A 216 12.59 1.95 17.85
C PHE A 216 12.97 0.92 16.78
N LYS A 217 14.14 1.07 16.15
CA LYS A 217 14.67 0.09 15.19
C LYS A 217 15.06 -1.20 15.90
N THR A 218 15.65 -1.14 17.09
CA THR A 218 15.93 -2.32 17.91
C THR A 218 14.64 -3.08 18.23
N MET A 219 13.60 -2.39 18.69
CA MET A 219 12.29 -3.00 18.98
C MET A 219 11.65 -3.61 17.74
N ARG A 220 11.73 -2.93 16.60
CA ARG A 220 11.31 -3.46 15.30
C ARG A 220 12.02 -4.77 14.96
N THR A 221 13.34 -4.83 15.07
CA THR A 221 14.11 -6.03 14.76
C THR A 221 13.64 -7.23 15.57
N ILE A 222 13.36 -7.05 16.87
CA ILE A 222 12.85 -8.12 17.73
C ILE A 222 11.44 -8.52 17.32
N LEU A 223 10.55 -7.55 17.05
CA LEU A 223 9.20 -7.82 16.58
C LEU A 223 9.21 -8.62 15.29
N LEU A 224 10.05 -8.26 14.31
CA LEU A 224 10.18 -8.99 13.05
C LEU A 224 10.66 -10.42 13.28
N LYS A 225 11.75 -10.64 14.04
CA LYS A 225 12.20 -12.01 14.39
C LYS A 225 11.13 -12.84 15.11
N GLY A 226 10.29 -12.15 15.87
CA GLY A 226 9.26 -12.72 16.73
C GLY A 226 7.91 -13.02 16.08
N THR A 227 7.55 -12.24 15.07
CA THR A 227 6.19 -12.20 14.49
C THR A 227 6.16 -12.48 12.99
N ALA A 228 7.24 -12.24 12.25
CA ALA A 228 7.30 -12.42 10.79
C ALA A 228 7.57 -13.89 10.41
N ARG A 229 6.74 -14.81 10.90
CA ARG A 229 6.86 -16.28 10.77
C ARG A 229 5.47 -16.91 10.81
N GLU A 230 5.36 -18.18 10.42
CA GLU A 230 4.10 -18.94 10.50
C GLU A 230 3.56 -19.02 11.94
N ASP A 231 4.43 -19.37 12.88
CA ASP A 231 4.13 -19.40 14.31
C ASP A 231 4.85 -18.28 15.07
N LEU A 232 4.14 -17.67 16.02
CA LEU A 232 4.68 -16.62 16.88
C LEU A 232 5.70 -17.21 17.86
N SER A 233 6.94 -16.73 17.80
CA SER A 233 7.99 -17.11 18.77
C SER A 233 8.03 -16.18 19.98
N LEU A 234 7.46 -14.98 19.89
CA LEU A 234 7.32 -14.07 21.02
C LEU A 234 6.22 -14.52 21.97
N LYS A 235 6.59 -14.77 23.23
CA LYS A 235 5.64 -14.98 24.32
C LYS A 235 4.79 -13.72 24.55
N PRO A 236 3.52 -13.84 25.00
CA PRO A 236 2.64 -12.70 25.26
C PRO A 236 3.26 -11.64 26.18
N VAL A 237 3.98 -12.07 27.22
CA VAL A 237 4.66 -11.17 28.17
C VAL A 237 5.72 -10.32 27.50
N SER A 238 6.53 -10.91 26.60
CA SER A 238 7.56 -10.19 25.86
C SER A 238 6.95 -9.21 24.86
N LEU A 239 5.88 -9.61 24.16
CA LEU A 239 5.16 -8.72 23.24
C LEU A 239 4.56 -7.52 23.99
N LYS A 240 3.92 -7.76 25.14
CA LYS A 240 3.40 -6.69 26.01
C LYS A 240 4.51 -5.75 26.50
N ALA A 241 5.67 -6.29 26.86
CA ALA A 241 6.81 -5.50 27.27
C ALA A 241 7.35 -4.61 26.14
N ILE A 242 7.52 -5.17 24.93
CA ILE A 242 7.94 -4.40 23.74
C ILE A 242 6.96 -3.27 23.43
N MET A 243 5.65 -3.56 23.42
CA MET A 243 4.63 -2.53 23.17
C MET A 243 4.63 -1.46 24.26
N THR A 244 4.71 -1.83 25.53
CA THR A 244 4.79 -0.88 26.66
C THR A 244 6.00 0.04 26.54
N LEU A 245 7.17 -0.52 26.21
CA LEU A 245 8.39 0.25 26.02
C LEU A 245 8.33 1.14 24.77
N SER A 246 7.63 0.72 23.72
CA SER A 246 7.49 1.49 22.47
C SER A 246 6.50 2.65 22.60
N THR A 247 5.46 2.51 23.43
CA THR A 247 4.42 3.54 23.59
C THR A 247 4.77 4.55 24.70
N ARG A 248 5.56 4.15 25.70
CA ARG A 248 5.93 5.01 26.83
C ARG A 248 6.62 6.32 26.41
N PRO A 249 7.63 6.34 25.51
CA PRO A 249 8.21 7.59 25.03
C PRO A 249 7.17 8.51 24.38
N LEU A 250 6.13 7.96 23.74
CA LEU A 250 5.06 8.74 23.14
C LEU A 250 4.27 9.47 24.23
N ILE A 251 3.87 8.77 25.28
CA ILE A 251 3.12 9.33 26.41
C ILE A 251 3.96 10.41 27.11
N ASP A 252 5.19 10.07 27.48
CA ASP A 252 6.09 10.95 28.23
C ASP A 252 6.53 12.19 27.40
N GLY A 253 6.56 12.06 26.08
CA GLY A 253 6.85 13.12 25.12
C GLY A 253 5.62 13.80 24.54
N ASN A 254 4.43 13.64 25.15
CA ASN A 254 3.15 14.23 24.73
C ASN A 254 2.83 14.03 23.24
N PHE A 255 3.15 12.85 22.71
CA PHE A 255 2.92 12.45 21.31
C PHE A 255 3.54 13.42 20.30
N SER A 256 4.73 13.96 20.60
CA SER A 256 5.45 14.83 19.66
C SER A 256 5.60 14.19 18.27
N ARG A 257 5.52 15.00 17.22
CA ARG A 257 5.57 14.53 15.83
C ARG A 257 6.75 13.60 15.57
N ASN A 258 7.95 13.95 16.01
CA ASN A 258 9.17 13.14 15.81
C ASN A 258 9.04 11.72 16.41
N LEU A 259 8.49 11.60 17.61
CA LEU A 259 8.30 10.31 18.25
C LEU A 259 7.22 9.48 17.57
N MET A 260 6.13 10.12 17.14
CA MET A 260 5.09 9.48 16.35
C MET A 260 5.63 8.97 15.01
N THR A 261 6.48 9.76 14.33
CA THR A 261 7.17 9.33 13.10
C THR A 261 7.93 8.03 13.30
N TYR A 262 8.75 7.95 14.36
CA TYR A 262 9.51 6.74 14.67
C TYR A 262 8.61 5.56 15.01
N PHE A 263 7.53 5.78 15.76
CA PHE A 263 6.59 4.72 16.11
C PHE A 263 5.83 4.20 14.89
N PHE A 264 5.30 5.08 14.05
CA PHE A 264 4.60 4.69 12.82
C PHE A 264 5.54 3.97 11.85
N ALA A 265 6.73 4.54 11.63
CA ALA A 265 7.71 3.96 10.74
C ALA A 265 8.24 2.63 11.27
N GLU A 266 8.61 2.49 12.54
CA GLU A 266 9.33 1.30 12.98
C GLU A 266 8.44 0.22 13.61
N ILE A 267 7.40 0.63 14.35
CA ILE A 267 6.54 -0.27 15.14
C ILE A 267 5.23 -0.56 14.40
N LEU A 268 4.44 0.46 14.07
CA LEU A 268 3.13 0.26 13.44
C LEU A 268 3.22 -0.32 12.02
N SER A 269 4.38 -0.25 11.37
CA SER A 269 4.63 -0.88 10.07
C SER A 269 5.14 -2.33 10.14
N VAL A 270 5.23 -2.92 11.34
CA VAL A 270 5.55 -4.35 11.49
C VAL A 270 4.42 -5.18 10.87
N PRO A 271 4.71 -6.11 9.93
CA PRO A 271 3.71 -6.96 9.27
C PRO A 271 2.73 -7.60 10.26
N ALA A 272 1.43 -7.35 10.04
CA ALA A 272 0.33 -7.94 10.82
C ALA A 272 0.37 -7.69 12.34
N LEU A 273 1.11 -6.69 12.83
CA LEU A 273 1.23 -6.40 14.26
C LEU A 273 -0.13 -6.27 14.96
N VAL A 274 -1.05 -5.46 14.42
CA VAL A 274 -2.37 -5.22 15.05
C VAL A 274 -3.19 -6.50 15.08
N PHE A 275 -3.08 -7.33 14.03
CA PHE A 275 -3.73 -8.64 13.99
C PHE A 275 -3.18 -9.57 15.09
N HIS A 276 -1.86 -9.63 15.27
CA HIS A 276 -1.24 -10.41 16.33
C HIS A 276 -1.60 -9.89 17.73
N LEU A 277 -1.62 -8.57 17.94
CA LEU A 277 -2.01 -7.98 19.22
C LEU A 277 -3.46 -8.34 19.57
N ASN A 278 -4.37 -8.32 18.60
CA ASN A 278 -5.76 -8.69 18.80
C ASN A 278 -5.94 -10.15 19.27
N ILE A 279 -5.09 -11.07 18.80
CA ILE A 279 -5.17 -12.49 19.16
C ILE A 279 -4.44 -12.79 20.48
N VAL A 280 -3.24 -12.23 20.66
CA VAL A 280 -2.31 -12.67 21.72
C VAL A 280 -2.35 -11.77 22.95
N THR A 281 -2.50 -10.46 22.76
CA THR A 281 -2.46 -9.47 23.84
C THR A 281 -3.49 -8.35 23.62
N PRO A 282 -4.81 -8.63 23.73
CA PRO A 282 -5.87 -7.63 23.47
C PRO A 282 -5.74 -6.36 24.34
N GLN A 283 -5.23 -6.50 25.57
CA GLN A 283 -4.95 -5.36 26.46
C GLN A 283 -3.98 -4.33 25.84
N CYS A 284 -3.01 -4.77 25.04
CA CYS A 284 -2.11 -3.86 24.35
C CYS A 284 -2.84 -3.09 23.25
N LEU A 285 -3.78 -3.75 22.58
CA LEU A 285 -4.62 -3.12 21.56
C LEU A 285 -5.56 -2.08 22.18
N GLU A 286 -6.22 -2.43 23.28
CA GLU A 286 -7.05 -1.49 24.06
C GLU A 286 -6.26 -0.24 24.46
N ASN A 287 -5.01 -0.41 24.90
CA ASN A 287 -4.13 0.73 25.19
C ASN A 287 -3.86 1.60 23.95
N LEU A 288 -3.65 1.01 22.77
CA LEU A 288 -3.45 1.77 21.52
C LEU A 288 -4.69 2.60 21.16
N THR A 289 -5.87 2.03 21.33
CA THR A 289 -7.15 2.71 21.14
C THR A 289 -7.34 3.85 22.15
N ASN A 290 -7.09 3.60 23.44
CA ASN A 290 -7.17 4.63 24.50
C ASN A 290 -6.17 5.78 24.30
N MET A 291 -5.02 5.52 23.67
CA MET A 291 -4.04 6.56 23.30
C MET A 291 -4.43 7.32 22.02
N HIS A 292 -5.53 6.93 21.36
CA HIS A 292 -6.01 7.44 20.09
C HIS A 292 -4.95 7.37 18.99
N VAL A 293 -4.21 6.27 18.91
CA VAL A 293 -3.10 6.10 17.95
C VAL A 293 -3.60 6.23 16.51
N LEU A 294 -4.77 5.64 16.19
CA LEU A 294 -5.36 5.77 14.85
C LEU A 294 -5.68 7.23 14.52
N LYS A 295 -6.44 7.92 15.40
CA LYS A 295 -6.80 9.33 15.23
C LYS A 295 -5.56 10.19 15.00
N ARG A 296 -4.51 10.02 15.80
CA ARG A 296 -3.23 10.73 15.65
C ARG A 296 -2.54 10.42 14.33
N PHE A 297 -2.60 9.18 13.87
CA PHE A 297 -2.06 8.79 12.56
C PHE A 297 -2.82 9.47 11.42
N VAL A 298 -4.15 9.36 11.38
CA VAL A 298 -4.93 9.94 10.27
C VAL A 298 -4.93 11.48 10.28
N GLN A 299 -4.87 12.11 11.46
CA GLN A 299 -4.67 13.56 11.60
C GLN A 299 -3.31 14.01 11.07
N SER A 300 -2.27 13.17 11.17
CA SER A 300 -0.95 13.51 10.62
C SER A 300 -0.95 13.64 9.09
N ALA A 301 -1.96 13.07 8.41
CA ALA A 301 -2.16 13.21 6.97
C ALA A 301 -2.80 14.55 6.55
N GLU A 302 -3.24 15.39 7.50
CA GLU A 302 -3.67 16.77 7.20
C GLU A 302 -2.50 17.65 6.75
N ASP A 303 -1.28 17.33 7.21
CA ASP A 303 -0.04 17.95 6.73
C ASP A 303 0.47 17.19 5.49
N SER A 304 -0.04 17.55 4.32
CA SER A 304 0.26 16.88 3.05
C SER A 304 1.76 16.81 2.74
N ASN A 305 2.53 17.84 3.10
CA ASN A 305 3.97 17.88 2.84
C ASN A 305 4.70 16.86 3.70
N TRP A 306 4.42 16.87 5.01
CA TRP A 306 5.03 15.93 5.94
C TRP A 306 4.61 14.48 5.64
N PHE A 307 3.33 14.25 5.38
CA PHE A 307 2.82 12.90 5.15
C PHE A 307 3.38 12.31 3.85
N SER A 308 3.49 13.11 2.80
CA SER A 308 4.14 12.73 1.53
C SER A 308 5.62 12.40 1.73
N GLU A 309 6.37 13.22 2.47
CA GLU A 309 7.77 12.93 2.80
C GLU A 309 7.90 11.63 3.63
N PHE A 310 7.02 11.44 4.62
CA PHE A 310 6.97 10.25 5.44
C PHE A 310 6.71 8.98 4.61
N THR A 311 5.76 9.02 3.67
CA THR A 311 5.45 7.87 2.81
C THR A 311 6.54 7.60 1.78
N ASN A 312 7.08 8.63 1.14
CA ASN A 312 8.14 8.51 0.12
C ASN A 312 9.44 7.92 0.67
N ASN A 313 9.73 8.12 1.96
CA ASN A 313 10.92 7.59 2.62
C ASN A 313 10.77 6.13 3.07
N MET A 314 9.62 5.48 2.85
CA MET A 314 9.38 4.09 3.24
C MET A 314 9.29 3.14 2.03
N PRO A 315 9.87 1.93 2.11
CA PRO A 315 9.65 0.90 1.10
C PRO A 315 8.16 0.54 0.97
N GLY A 316 7.71 0.21 -0.25
CA GLY A 316 6.31 -0.13 -0.53
C GLY A 316 5.74 -1.27 0.31
N THR A 317 6.51 -2.31 0.60
CA THR A 317 6.08 -3.43 1.47
C THR A 317 5.97 -3.03 2.94
N LYS A 318 6.71 -2.00 3.36
CA LYS A 318 6.59 -1.36 4.68
C LYS A 318 5.32 -0.52 4.78
N LEU A 319 5.01 0.24 3.75
CA LEU A 319 3.73 0.96 3.61
C LEU A 319 2.54 0.01 3.58
N LEU A 320 2.66 -1.13 2.87
CA LEU A 320 1.60 -2.14 2.80
C LEU A 320 1.26 -2.72 4.19
N ALA A 321 2.28 -3.06 4.98
CA ALA A 321 2.10 -3.53 6.36
C ALA A 321 1.52 -2.45 7.27
N LEU A 322 2.01 -1.21 7.16
CA LEU A 322 1.46 -0.06 7.89
C LEU A 322 -0.02 0.13 7.59
N LEU A 323 -0.40 0.14 6.30
CA LEU A 323 -1.78 0.30 5.88
C LEU A 323 -2.67 -0.84 6.38
N GLY A 324 -2.21 -2.10 6.30
CA GLY A 324 -2.94 -3.24 6.86
C GLY A 324 -3.21 -3.08 8.37
N ASN A 325 -2.23 -2.60 9.12
CA ASN A 325 -2.40 -2.31 10.55
C ASN A 325 -3.35 -1.14 10.82
N VAL A 326 -3.30 -0.07 10.01
CA VAL A 326 -4.20 1.09 10.10
C VAL A 326 -5.65 0.71 9.79
N VAL A 327 -5.89 -0.09 8.74
CA VAL A 327 -7.22 -0.62 8.39
C VAL A 327 -7.78 -1.48 9.51
N ASN A 328 -6.94 -2.34 10.11
CA ASN A 328 -7.37 -3.18 11.22
C ASN A 328 -7.71 -2.34 12.47
N LEU A 329 -6.90 -1.32 12.81
CA LEU A 329 -7.23 -0.38 13.88
C LEU A 329 -8.56 0.32 13.63
N PHE A 330 -8.81 0.83 12.42
CA PHE A 330 -10.07 1.48 12.06
C PHE A 330 -11.29 0.56 12.22
N THR A 331 -11.14 -0.73 11.94
CA THR A 331 -12.22 -1.71 12.16
C THR A 331 -12.43 -2.07 13.63
N ILE A 332 -11.44 -1.84 14.50
CA ILE A 332 -11.55 -2.07 15.94
C ILE A 332 -12.17 -0.87 16.66
N GLU A 333 -11.91 0.36 16.19
CA GLU A 333 -12.43 1.59 16.78
C GLU A 333 -13.94 1.57 16.99
N ASN A 334 -14.42 2.20 18.06
CA ASN A 334 -15.85 2.34 18.33
C ASN A 334 -16.58 2.92 17.11
N PHE A 335 -17.80 2.45 16.82
CA PHE A 335 -18.55 2.82 15.62
C PHE A 335 -18.76 4.33 15.46
N VAL A 336 -18.99 5.05 16.57
CA VAL A 336 -19.14 6.52 16.57
C VAL A 336 -17.82 7.21 16.18
N GLU A 337 -16.72 6.83 16.83
CA GLU A 337 -15.40 7.39 16.52
C GLU A 337 -14.95 7.03 15.10
N ALA A 338 -15.22 5.81 14.64
CA ALA A 338 -14.94 5.38 13.29
C ALA A 338 -15.69 6.23 12.26
N LYS A 339 -16.95 6.61 12.51
CA LYS A 339 -17.71 7.54 11.65
C LYS A 339 -17.07 8.93 11.59
N GLU A 340 -16.61 9.47 12.72
CA GLU A 340 -15.93 10.77 12.76
C GLU A 340 -14.58 10.73 12.03
N LEU A 341 -13.84 9.63 12.14
CA LEU A 341 -12.54 9.47 11.48
C LEU A 341 -12.66 9.12 10.00
N ALA A 342 -13.78 8.54 9.56
CA ALA A 342 -13.97 8.03 8.20
C ALA A 342 -13.65 9.07 7.12
N TYR A 343 -14.20 10.29 7.26
CA TYR A 343 -14.02 11.36 6.30
C TYR A 343 -13.81 12.73 6.99
N PRO A 344 -12.82 13.55 6.57
CA PRO A 344 -11.88 13.28 5.47
C PRO A 344 -10.65 12.45 5.89
N LEU A 345 -10.41 12.26 7.20
CA LEU A 345 -9.11 11.86 7.73
C LEU A 345 -8.66 10.47 7.27
N PHE A 346 -9.43 9.42 7.57
CA PHE A 346 -9.08 8.05 7.20
C PHE A 346 -9.07 7.85 5.68
N THR A 347 -10.06 8.43 4.99
CA THR A 347 -10.14 8.39 3.53
C THR A 347 -8.90 8.99 2.86
N ASN A 348 -8.45 10.17 3.30
CA ASN A 348 -7.28 10.83 2.72
C ASN A 348 -5.98 10.05 3.03
N ALA A 349 -5.77 9.69 4.30
CA ALA A 349 -4.58 8.94 4.70
C ALA A 349 -4.47 7.60 3.95
N THR A 350 -5.58 6.87 3.79
CA THR A 350 -5.61 5.59 3.09
C THR A 350 -5.36 5.75 1.60
N THR A 351 -5.98 6.75 0.94
CA THR A 351 -5.73 7.05 -0.48
C THR A 351 -4.25 7.33 -0.73
N ILE A 352 -3.64 8.23 0.06
CA ILE A 352 -2.22 8.58 -0.10
C ILE A 352 -1.32 7.36 0.13
N LEU A 353 -1.60 6.53 1.15
CA LEU A 353 -0.84 5.29 1.38
C LEU A 353 -0.93 4.33 0.19
N LEU A 354 -2.14 4.12 -0.36
CA LEU A 354 -2.36 3.25 -1.52
C LEU A 354 -1.61 3.72 -2.76
N GLU A 355 -1.65 5.04 -3.03
CA GLU A 355 -0.97 5.65 -4.18
C GLU A 355 0.56 5.63 -4.07
N ASN A 356 1.10 5.65 -2.84
CA ASN A 356 2.55 5.57 -2.59
C ASN A 356 3.08 4.13 -2.47
N ILE A 357 2.20 3.12 -2.33
CA ILE A 357 2.62 1.73 -2.51
C ILE A 357 2.86 1.55 -4.03
N PRO A 358 4.09 1.22 -4.46
CA PRO A 358 4.44 1.20 -5.88
C PRO A 358 3.46 0.35 -6.68
N ASN A 359 2.85 0.95 -7.71
CA ASN A 359 2.05 0.23 -8.68
C ASN A 359 2.93 -0.82 -9.35
N THR A 360 2.66 -2.07 -9.02
CA THR A 360 3.28 -3.27 -9.56
C THR A 360 2.77 -3.55 -10.96
N VAL A 361 3.24 -2.71 -11.89
CA VAL A 361 3.16 -2.98 -13.32
C VAL A 361 4.56 -2.90 -13.92
N SER A 362 5.60 -3.21 -13.16
CA SER A 362 6.88 -3.55 -13.76
C SER A 362 6.76 -4.95 -14.36
N SER A 363 6.80 -5.01 -15.70
CA SER A 363 7.00 -6.27 -16.42
C SER A 363 8.14 -7.05 -15.77
N LYS A 364 7.98 -8.38 -15.61
CA LYS A 364 8.96 -9.29 -15.01
C LYS A 364 10.40 -8.86 -15.32
N GLY A 365 11.07 -8.31 -14.32
CA GLY A 365 12.44 -7.83 -14.39
C GLY A 365 13.38 -8.68 -13.54
N VAL A 366 14.69 -8.56 -13.76
CA VAL A 366 15.73 -9.35 -13.08
C VAL A 366 15.68 -9.19 -11.55
N PHE A 367 15.24 -8.03 -11.06
CA PHE A 367 15.17 -7.70 -9.63
C PHE A 367 13.75 -7.77 -9.03
N THR A 368 12.77 -8.28 -9.79
CA THR A 368 11.37 -8.36 -9.32
C THR A 368 11.04 -9.74 -8.74
N GLN A 369 10.24 -9.76 -7.67
CA GLN A 369 9.68 -10.95 -7.04
C GLN A 369 8.15 -10.91 -7.08
N TRP A 370 7.53 -12.10 -7.10
CA TRP A 370 6.08 -12.22 -7.01
C TRP A 370 5.61 -12.00 -5.56
N HIS A 371 4.57 -11.20 -5.39
CA HIS A 371 3.91 -10.93 -4.11
C HIS A 371 2.41 -11.22 -4.24
N GLU A 372 1.81 -11.95 -3.30
CA GLU A 372 0.40 -12.38 -3.41
C GLU A 372 -0.59 -11.22 -3.55
N LEU A 373 -0.29 -10.06 -2.97
CA LEU A 373 -1.17 -8.88 -3.01
C LEU A 373 -0.86 -7.91 -4.16
N LEU A 374 0.41 -7.82 -4.56
CA LEU A 374 0.88 -6.79 -5.46
C LEU A 374 1.18 -7.38 -6.86
N GLY A 375 1.50 -8.65 -6.98
CA GLY A 375 2.07 -9.22 -8.21
C GLY A 375 3.59 -8.98 -8.28
N TRP A 376 4.12 -8.64 -9.46
CA TRP A 376 5.57 -8.43 -9.63
C TRP A 376 6.02 -7.10 -9.02
N HIS A 377 6.91 -7.17 -8.02
CA HIS A 377 7.40 -6.00 -7.29
C HIS A 377 8.90 -6.10 -7.01
N THR A 378 9.55 -4.97 -6.72
CA THR A 378 10.93 -4.96 -6.22
C THR A 378 10.89 -5.14 -4.69
N PRO A 379 11.40 -6.26 -4.14
CA PRO A 379 11.36 -6.50 -2.71
C PRO A 379 12.28 -5.54 -1.95
N SER A 380 11.95 -5.29 -0.68
CA SER A 380 12.85 -4.54 0.20
C SER A 380 14.07 -5.38 0.60
N LEU A 381 15.14 -4.72 1.06
CA LEU A 381 16.34 -5.41 1.60
C LEU A 381 16.03 -6.23 2.87
N ASP A 382 14.94 -5.90 3.57
CA ASP A 382 14.50 -6.61 4.77
C ASP A 382 13.53 -7.73 4.38
N SER A 383 14.02 -8.97 4.33
CA SER A 383 13.25 -10.14 3.90
C SER A 383 12.06 -10.46 4.82
N ALA A 384 12.13 -10.05 6.09
CA ALA A 384 11.04 -10.22 7.05
C ALA A 384 9.81 -9.37 6.67
N GLN A 385 10.00 -8.30 5.90
CA GLN A 385 8.91 -7.43 5.46
C GLN A 385 7.98 -8.09 4.43
N ASN A 386 8.44 -9.19 3.81
CA ASN A 386 7.66 -9.96 2.84
C ASN A 386 6.99 -11.19 3.47
N GLN A 387 7.03 -11.31 4.80
CA GLN A 387 6.35 -12.38 5.54
C GLN A 387 4.93 -11.94 5.94
N ASN A 388 4.13 -12.87 6.48
CA ASN A 388 2.76 -12.62 6.95
C ASN A 388 1.82 -12.04 5.89
N VAL A 389 2.12 -12.22 4.60
CA VAL A 389 1.30 -11.69 3.49
C VAL A 389 -0.14 -12.17 3.60
N ALA A 390 -0.37 -13.43 3.99
CA ALA A 390 -1.70 -13.98 4.23
C ALA A 390 -2.46 -13.27 5.37
N LEU A 391 -1.77 -12.80 6.41
CA LEU A 391 -2.39 -12.04 7.51
C LEU A 391 -2.65 -10.59 7.09
N ILE A 392 -1.72 -9.97 6.36
CA ILE A 392 -1.92 -8.65 5.75
C ILE A 392 -3.13 -8.69 4.81
N LYS A 393 -3.26 -9.75 4.00
CA LYS A 393 -4.43 -10.01 3.15
C LYS A 393 -5.72 -9.98 3.96
N LYS A 394 -5.79 -10.70 5.09
CA LYS A 394 -6.94 -10.68 6.00
C LYS A 394 -7.24 -9.27 6.53
N GLN A 395 -6.21 -8.49 6.87
CA GLN A 395 -6.39 -7.10 7.30
C GLN A 395 -6.97 -6.22 6.19
N PHE A 396 -6.52 -6.39 4.93
CA PHE A 396 -7.08 -5.65 3.80
C PHE A 396 -8.53 -6.02 3.50
N HIS A 397 -8.93 -7.30 3.67
CA HIS A 397 -10.33 -7.71 3.52
C HIS A 397 -11.29 -6.96 4.46
N LEU A 398 -10.78 -6.41 5.57
CA LEU A 398 -11.57 -5.57 6.46
C LEU A 398 -11.96 -4.22 5.81
N LEU A 399 -11.15 -3.69 4.88
CA LEU A 399 -11.39 -2.39 4.23
C LEU A 399 -12.67 -2.39 3.38
N TRP A 400 -12.94 -3.49 2.67
CA TRP A 400 -14.17 -3.71 1.91
C TRP A 400 -15.12 -4.71 2.59
N GLY A 401 -14.95 -4.93 3.88
CA GLY A 401 -15.89 -5.70 4.69
C GLY A 401 -17.11 -4.86 5.09
N HIS A 402 -18.19 -5.53 5.49
CA HIS A 402 -19.48 -4.89 5.83
C HIS A 402 -19.35 -3.67 6.75
N ARG A 403 -18.54 -3.78 7.83
CA ARG A 403 -18.36 -2.66 8.80
C ARG A 403 -17.76 -1.41 8.15
N CYS A 404 -16.67 -1.55 7.41
CA CYS A 404 -16.02 -0.42 6.75
C CYS A 404 -16.88 0.16 5.64
N ILE A 405 -17.47 -0.69 4.79
CA ILE A 405 -18.36 -0.25 3.72
C ILE A 405 -19.55 0.52 4.29
N LYS A 406 -20.13 0.04 5.40
CA LYS A 406 -21.23 0.72 6.08
C LYS A 406 -20.86 2.11 6.57
N VAL A 407 -19.71 2.24 7.23
CA VAL A 407 -19.21 3.51 7.79
C VAL A 407 -18.76 4.49 6.71
N LEU A 408 -18.08 4.00 5.66
CA LEU A 408 -17.47 4.84 4.63
C LEU A 408 -18.45 5.25 3.52
N LEU A 409 -19.37 4.36 3.13
CA LEU A 409 -20.26 4.55 1.98
C LEU A 409 -21.73 4.34 2.31
N ALA A 410 -22.12 3.21 2.89
CA ALA A 410 -23.54 2.81 2.90
C ALA A 410 -24.44 3.77 3.70
N ASP A 411 -24.03 4.16 4.92
CA ASP A 411 -24.82 5.10 5.72
C ASP A 411 -24.85 6.49 5.05
N LEU A 412 -23.72 6.97 4.53
CA LEU A 412 -23.64 8.25 3.81
C LEU A 412 -24.57 8.27 2.57
N LEU A 413 -24.52 7.22 1.75
CA LEU A 413 -25.35 7.12 0.55
C LEU A 413 -26.83 6.98 0.89
N ARG A 414 -27.18 6.24 1.95
CA ARG A 414 -28.55 6.13 2.44
C ARG A 414 -29.09 7.50 2.87
N ASP A 415 -28.29 8.27 3.61
CA ASP A 415 -28.66 9.61 4.06
C ASP A 415 -28.82 10.58 2.88
N ILE A 416 -27.92 10.52 1.90
CA ILE A 416 -28.02 11.32 0.66
C ILE A 416 -29.26 10.95 -0.15
N ASN A 417 -29.61 9.66 -0.23
CA ASN A 417 -30.71 9.18 -1.07
C ASN A 417 -32.07 9.11 -0.37
N ALA A 418 -32.16 9.46 0.92
CA ALA A 418 -33.39 9.27 1.73
C ALA A 418 -34.67 9.85 1.09
N ASN A 419 -34.55 10.96 0.36
CA ASN A 419 -35.67 11.64 -0.30
C ASN A 419 -35.60 11.57 -1.84
N TYR A 420 -34.74 10.72 -2.39
CA TYR A 420 -34.53 10.65 -3.83
C TYR A 420 -35.46 9.61 -4.47
N GLU A 421 -36.38 10.08 -5.29
CA GLU A 421 -37.28 9.22 -6.05
C GLU A 421 -36.57 8.61 -7.27
N ARG A 422 -36.98 7.43 -7.72
CA ARG A 422 -36.46 6.87 -8.98
C ARG A 422 -36.87 7.76 -10.16
N ILE A 423 -36.05 7.78 -11.21
CA ILE A 423 -36.35 8.51 -12.45
C ILE A 423 -36.78 7.49 -13.48
N GLU A 424 -37.83 7.80 -14.23
CA GLU A 424 -38.18 7.05 -15.43
C GLU A 424 -37.43 7.60 -16.64
N PHE A 425 -36.91 6.69 -17.47
CA PHE A 425 -36.27 7.08 -18.72
C PHE A 425 -37.26 7.78 -19.63
N GLN A 426 -36.90 8.97 -20.11
CA GLN A 426 -37.64 9.69 -21.13
C GLN A 426 -36.80 9.76 -22.40
N PRO A 427 -37.27 9.20 -23.53
CA PRO A 427 -36.53 9.28 -24.78
C PRO A 427 -36.39 10.75 -25.20
N PRO A 428 -35.22 11.17 -25.74
CA PRO A 428 -35.05 12.53 -26.22
C PRO A 428 -36.11 12.85 -27.27
N ALA A 429 -36.78 13.99 -27.10
CA ALA A 429 -37.82 14.43 -28.02
C ALA A 429 -37.25 14.51 -29.45
N GLN A 430 -37.73 13.62 -30.34
CA GLN A 430 -37.39 13.71 -31.75
C GLN A 430 -37.86 15.07 -32.26
N ALA A 431 -36.98 15.78 -32.96
CA ALA A 431 -37.34 17.04 -33.61
C ALA A 431 -38.39 16.78 -34.69
N SER A 432 -39.67 16.80 -34.31
CA SER A 432 -40.76 16.78 -35.28
C SER A 432 -40.64 18.04 -36.14
N THR A 433 -40.53 17.84 -37.45
CA THR A 433 -40.48 18.90 -38.47
C THR A 433 -41.80 19.67 -38.60
N SER A 434 -42.86 19.25 -37.89
CA SER A 434 -44.22 19.79 -38.04
C SER A 434 -44.53 21.05 -37.22
N ASN A 435 -43.68 21.48 -36.27
CA ASN A 435 -44.04 22.56 -35.34
C ASN A 435 -43.02 23.71 -35.29
N LEU A 436 -42.75 24.33 -36.44
CA LEU A 436 -41.93 25.55 -36.53
C LEU A 436 -42.54 26.73 -35.75
N LEU A 437 -43.88 26.82 -35.67
CA LEU A 437 -44.57 27.87 -34.93
C LEU A 437 -44.39 27.78 -33.40
N ARG A 438 -44.19 26.57 -32.85
CA ARG A 438 -43.95 26.39 -31.41
C ARG A 438 -42.51 26.76 -31.02
N ARG A 439 -41.53 26.54 -31.92
CA ARG A 439 -40.13 26.94 -31.72
C ARG A 439 -39.91 28.46 -31.67
N ALA A 440 -40.80 29.26 -32.26
CA ALA A 440 -40.75 30.72 -32.15
C ALA A 440 -41.28 31.22 -30.80
N LEU A 441 -42.27 30.53 -30.21
CA LEU A 441 -42.77 30.80 -28.85
C LEU A 441 -41.79 30.31 -27.76
N ASP A 442 -41.09 29.20 -27.99
CA ASP A 442 -40.09 28.67 -27.04
C ASP A 442 -38.79 29.50 -27.01
N ARG A 443 -38.46 30.24 -28.09
CA ARG A 443 -37.30 31.16 -28.12
C ARG A 443 -37.50 32.42 -27.25
N GLY A 444 -38.74 32.77 -26.91
CA GLY A 444 -39.03 33.80 -25.91
C GLY A 444 -38.89 33.33 -24.45
N SER A 445 -38.79 32.01 -24.21
CA SER A 445 -38.69 31.41 -22.86
C SER A 445 -37.30 30.86 -22.51
N ALA A 446 -36.26 31.18 -23.28
CA ALA A 446 -34.87 30.80 -22.97
C ALA A 446 -34.27 31.48 -21.71
N ARG A 447 -35.10 32.16 -20.91
CA ARG A 447 -34.78 32.69 -19.57
C ARG A 447 -35.75 32.27 -18.46
N GLY A 448 -36.65 31.31 -18.70
CA GLY A 448 -37.63 30.86 -17.71
C GLY A 448 -37.75 29.34 -17.67
N THR A 449 -37.21 28.75 -16.60
CA THR A 449 -37.74 27.60 -15.87
C THR A 449 -38.45 26.51 -16.69
N PHE A 450 -37.76 25.38 -16.95
CA PHE A 450 -38.41 24.11 -17.21
C PHE A 450 -39.18 23.67 -15.94
N ILE A 451 -40.44 24.07 -15.83
CA ILE A 451 -41.38 23.56 -14.82
C ILE A 451 -42.10 22.37 -15.44
N ARG A 452 -41.52 21.17 -15.25
CA ARG A 452 -42.26 19.91 -15.14
C ARG A 452 -41.64 19.14 -13.97
N GLY A 453 -42.26 19.29 -12.81
CA GLY A 453 -41.79 18.77 -11.53
C GLY A 453 -40.84 19.74 -10.82
N ASN A 454 -41.14 20.06 -9.56
CA ASN A 454 -40.36 20.93 -8.69
C ASN A 454 -39.06 20.24 -8.20
N ARG A 455 -38.35 19.57 -9.13
CA ARG A 455 -37.28 18.62 -8.81
C ARG A 455 -35.92 19.29 -8.99
N SER A 456 -35.24 19.52 -7.88
CA SER A 456 -33.87 20.04 -7.85
C SER A 456 -32.87 18.92 -8.13
N TRP A 457 -31.98 19.14 -9.10
CA TRP A 457 -30.91 18.22 -9.46
C TRP A 457 -29.67 18.48 -8.61
N ARG A 458 -28.95 17.43 -8.22
CA ARG A 458 -27.67 17.58 -7.53
C ARG A 458 -26.61 18.07 -8.50
N ARG A 459 -25.68 18.89 -8.01
CA ARG A 459 -24.50 19.28 -8.79
C ARG A 459 -23.37 18.29 -8.54
N LEU A 460 -22.60 18.02 -9.58
CA LEU A 460 -21.44 17.10 -9.52
C LEU A 460 -20.33 17.58 -8.57
N ASP A 461 -20.28 18.88 -8.28
CA ASP A 461 -19.32 19.55 -7.39
C ASP A 461 -19.89 19.88 -6.00
N CYS A 462 -21.09 19.38 -5.65
CA CYS A 462 -21.62 19.60 -4.31
C CYS A 462 -20.86 18.77 -3.26
N THR A 463 -20.89 19.21 -2.02
CA THR A 463 -20.09 18.65 -0.91
C THR A 463 -20.31 17.17 -0.68
N GLU A 464 -21.55 16.69 -0.79
CA GLU A 464 -21.92 15.30 -0.58
C GLU A 464 -21.42 14.40 -1.71
N VAL A 465 -21.55 14.87 -2.96
CA VAL A 465 -21.04 14.13 -4.13
C VAL A 465 -19.51 14.09 -4.11
N GLU A 466 -18.86 15.20 -3.73
CA GLU A 466 -17.41 15.26 -3.57
C GLU A 466 -16.90 14.31 -2.48
N GLN A 467 -17.61 14.23 -1.35
CA GLN A 467 -17.30 13.30 -0.26
C GLN A 467 -17.38 11.84 -0.74
N VAL A 468 -18.52 11.43 -1.33
CA VAL A 468 -18.67 10.08 -1.90
C VAL A 468 -17.60 9.81 -2.95
N SER A 469 -17.32 10.79 -3.81
CA SER A 469 -16.33 10.68 -4.87
C SER A 469 -14.92 10.42 -4.33
N ARG A 470 -14.54 11.06 -3.22
CA ARG A 470 -13.23 10.83 -2.56
C ARG A 470 -13.13 9.47 -1.90
N VAL A 471 -14.21 8.97 -1.31
CA VAL A 471 -14.25 7.60 -0.78
C VAL A 471 -14.15 6.58 -1.93
N CYS A 472 -14.85 6.81 -3.03
CA CYS A 472 -14.72 5.99 -4.25
C CYS A 472 -13.30 6.05 -4.83
N ALA A 473 -12.64 7.22 -4.83
CA ALA A 473 -11.26 7.37 -5.26
C ALA A 473 -10.30 6.51 -4.41
N MET A 474 -10.52 6.43 -3.09
CA MET A 474 -9.77 5.55 -2.19
C MET A 474 -9.91 4.07 -2.58
N PHE A 475 -11.14 3.60 -2.84
CA PHE A 475 -11.37 2.22 -3.32
C PHE A 475 -10.80 1.98 -4.72
N TYR A 476 -10.85 2.99 -5.60
CA TYR A 476 -10.24 2.90 -6.92
C TYR A 476 -8.71 2.83 -6.84
N ALA A 477 -8.08 3.57 -5.91
CA ALA A 477 -6.66 3.42 -5.59
C ALA A 477 -6.37 1.99 -5.12
N ALA A 478 -7.22 1.42 -4.25
CA ALA A 478 -7.06 0.03 -3.81
C ALA A 478 -7.14 -0.98 -4.97
N LEU A 479 -8.05 -0.78 -5.93
CA LEU A 479 -8.16 -1.64 -7.12
C LEU A 479 -6.89 -1.61 -7.99
N ASN A 480 -6.19 -0.48 -8.06
CA ASN A 480 -4.97 -0.32 -8.85
C ASN A 480 -3.75 -0.89 -8.12
N THR A 481 -3.64 -0.61 -6.82
CA THR A 481 -2.51 -1.05 -5.98
C THR A 481 -2.56 -2.55 -5.70
N LEU A 482 -3.74 -3.09 -5.36
CA LEU A 482 -3.95 -4.49 -4.97
C LEU A 482 -4.51 -5.30 -6.14
N SER A 483 -3.80 -5.31 -7.28
CA SER A 483 -4.27 -5.90 -8.53
C SER A 483 -4.74 -7.36 -8.41
N GLN A 484 -4.12 -8.14 -7.51
CA GLN A 484 -4.47 -9.54 -7.26
C GLN A 484 -5.78 -9.71 -6.48
N LEU A 485 -6.22 -8.69 -5.75
CA LEU A 485 -7.47 -8.67 -4.98
C LEU A 485 -8.59 -7.88 -5.68
N ARG A 486 -8.40 -7.52 -6.97
CA ARG A 486 -9.35 -6.67 -7.69
C ARG A 486 -10.78 -7.21 -7.64
N LEU A 487 -10.97 -8.53 -7.85
CA LEU A 487 -12.29 -9.16 -7.79
C LEU A 487 -12.85 -9.21 -6.36
N ASP A 488 -12.01 -9.41 -5.35
CA ASP A 488 -12.45 -9.40 -3.94
C ASP A 488 -12.96 -8.02 -3.53
N ILE A 489 -12.25 -6.96 -3.93
CA ILE A 489 -12.65 -5.56 -3.68
C ILE A 489 -13.98 -5.25 -4.38
N LEU A 490 -14.11 -5.58 -5.68
CA LEU A 490 -15.35 -5.35 -6.43
C LEU A 490 -16.52 -6.11 -5.82
N THR A 491 -16.31 -7.37 -5.40
CA THR A 491 -17.33 -8.18 -4.71
C THR A 491 -17.75 -7.52 -3.38
N GLY A 492 -16.78 -7.05 -2.59
CA GLY A 492 -17.05 -6.34 -1.33
C GLY A 492 -17.85 -5.06 -1.50
N ILE A 493 -17.66 -4.33 -2.61
CA ILE A 493 -18.43 -3.11 -2.91
C ILE A 493 -19.83 -3.45 -3.46
N CYS A 494 -19.96 -4.51 -4.26
CA CYS A 494 -21.22 -4.87 -4.91
C CYS A 494 -22.25 -5.48 -3.95
N TYR A 495 -21.81 -6.32 -3.01
CA TYR A 495 -22.71 -7.18 -2.22
C TYR A 495 -22.82 -6.80 -0.73
N ASN A 496 -22.07 -5.81 -0.25
CA ASN A 496 -22.29 -5.27 1.09
C ASN A 496 -23.30 -4.13 1.04
N ASP A 497 -24.42 -4.32 1.76
CA ASP A 497 -25.55 -3.40 1.74
C ASP A 497 -26.06 -3.15 0.30
N ASN A 498 -26.74 -2.02 0.06
CA ASN A 498 -27.21 -1.61 -1.26
C ASN A 498 -26.25 -0.61 -1.93
N VAL A 499 -24.95 -0.61 -1.57
CA VAL A 499 -24.01 0.46 -1.97
C VAL A 499 -23.94 0.68 -3.48
N LEU A 500 -23.83 -0.38 -4.28
CA LEU A 500 -23.79 -0.24 -5.74
C LEU A 500 -25.07 0.41 -6.30
N TYR A 501 -26.21 0.04 -5.73
CA TYR A 501 -27.51 0.59 -6.11
C TYR A 501 -27.67 2.05 -5.63
N ASP A 502 -27.24 2.36 -4.42
CA ASP A 502 -27.31 3.72 -3.89
C ASP A 502 -26.32 4.67 -4.60
N LEU A 503 -25.18 4.15 -5.07
CA LEU A 503 -24.28 4.87 -5.99
C LEU A 503 -24.96 5.17 -7.33
N TRP A 504 -25.73 4.21 -7.86
CA TRP A 504 -26.53 4.45 -9.07
C TRP A 504 -27.58 5.55 -8.85
N LEU A 505 -28.29 5.51 -7.73
CA LEU A 505 -29.24 6.56 -7.36
C LEU A 505 -28.56 7.93 -7.31
N LEU A 506 -27.39 8.02 -6.69
CA LEU A 506 -26.60 9.24 -6.66
C LEU A 506 -26.27 9.75 -8.07
N LEU A 507 -25.77 8.88 -8.95
CA LEU A 507 -25.43 9.26 -10.33
C LEU A 507 -26.65 9.72 -11.14
N SER A 508 -27.78 9.03 -11.01
CA SER A 508 -29.03 9.43 -11.66
C SER A 508 -29.57 10.78 -11.14
N SER A 509 -29.24 11.13 -9.89
CA SER A 509 -29.69 12.39 -9.26
C SER A 509 -29.00 13.65 -9.77
N LEU A 510 -27.96 13.49 -10.58
CA LEU A 510 -27.18 14.60 -11.16
C LEU A 510 -27.86 15.29 -12.35
N GLY A 511 -28.95 14.72 -12.86
CA GLY A 511 -29.67 15.29 -14.00
C GLY A 511 -30.41 14.23 -14.81
N PRO A 512 -31.25 14.65 -15.78
CA PRO A 512 -31.98 13.73 -16.65
C PRO A 512 -31.06 12.82 -17.50
N ASN A 513 -29.81 13.23 -17.71
CA ASN A 513 -28.77 12.46 -18.39
C ASN A 513 -27.60 12.13 -17.44
N CYS A 514 -27.86 11.89 -16.15
CA CYS A 514 -26.85 11.50 -15.15
C CYS A 514 -25.61 12.42 -15.11
N GLY A 515 -25.79 13.75 -15.22
CA GLY A 515 -24.68 14.71 -15.17
C GLY A 515 -23.71 14.66 -16.37
N MET A 516 -24.15 14.16 -17.54
CA MET A 516 -23.27 13.95 -18.70
C MET A 516 -22.50 15.22 -19.12
N LYS A 517 -23.10 16.41 -19.06
CA LYS A 517 -22.42 17.66 -19.45
C LYS A 517 -21.29 17.98 -18.50
N GLU A 518 -21.55 17.84 -17.21
CA GLU A 518 -20.62 18.10 -16.12
C GLU A 518 -19.43 17.12 -16.18
N PHE A 519 -19.71 15.83 -16.41
CA PHE A 519 -18.64 14.84 -16.65
C PHE A 519 -17.84 15.17 -17.91
N MET A 520 -18.46 15.57 -19.02
CA MET A 520 -17.72 15.97 -20.23
C MET A 520 -16.79 17.16 -19.98
N GLU A 521 -17.22 18.16 -19.20
CA GLU A 521 -16.35 19.28 -18.84
C GLU A 521 -15.18 18.86 -17.94
N LEU A 522 -15.39 17.91 -17.01
CA LEU A 522 -14.29 17.35 -16.21
C LEU A 522 -13.30 16.54 -17.06
N LEU A 523 -13.80 15.76 -18.02
CA LEU A 523 -12.98 14.89 -18.88
C LEU A 523 -12.13 15.69 -19.89
N LYS A 524 -12.45 16.96 -20.15
CA LYS A 524 -11.64 17.88 -20.97
C LYS A 524 -10.42 18.46 -20.23
N GLN A 525 -10.41 18.38 -18.90
CA GLN A 525 -9.33 18.94 -18.08
C GLN A 525 -8.11 18.02 -18.04
N ASP A 526 -6.94 18.55 -17.71
CA ASP A 526 -5.77 17.73 -17.43
C ASP A 526 -5.94 16.92 -16.12
N ASN A 527 -5.13 15.87 -15.97
CA ASN A 527 -5.12 15.00 -14.78
C ASN A 527 -6.49 14.38 -14.46
N VAL A 528 -7.23 14.00 -15.49
CA VAL A 528 -8.57 13.38 -15.42
C VAL A 528 -8.65 12.26 -14.36
N LEU A 529 -7.63 11.40 -14.28
CA LEU A 529 -7.60 10.26 -13.36
C LEU A 529 -7.41 10.66 -11.88
N GLN A 530 -6.97 11.89 -11.60
CA GLN A 530 -6.86 12.42 -10.24
C GLN A 530 -8.18 13.08 -9.76
N LYS A 531 -9.17 13.24 -10.65
CA LYS A 531 -10.47 13.83 -10.30
C LYS A 531 -11.32 12.77 -9.57
N PRO A 532 -11.73 12.99 -8.31
CA PRO A 532 -12.50 12.00 -7.54
C PRO A 532 -13.80 11.58 -8.23
N GLN A 533 -14.49 12.52 -8.89
CA GLN A 533 -15.75 12.25 -9.59
C GLN A 533 -15.57 11.28 -10.76
N VAL A 534 -14.44 11.37 -11.46
CA VAL A 534 -14.13 10.48 -12.58
C VAL A 534 -13.80 9.08 -12.07
N THR A 535 -13.02 8.97 -11.00
CA THR A 535 -12.73 7.67 -10.37
C THR A 535 -13.97 7.04 -9.74
N MET A 536 -14.91 7.83 -9.21
CA MET A 536 -16.24 7.34 -8.80
C MET A 536 -17.01 6.73 -9.97
N LEU A 537 -17.06 7.42 -11.12
CA LEU A 537 -17.74 6.91 -12.30
C LEU A 537 -17.09 5.60 -12.80
N MET A 538 -15.75 5.54 -12.79
CA MET A 538 -15.02 4.34 -13.17
C MET A 538 -15.24 3.18 -12.21
N LEU A 539 -15.18 3.43 -10.90
CA LEU A 539 -15.45 2.43 -9.86
C LEU A 539 -16.87 1.88 -9.99
N PHE A 540 -17.86 2.76 -10.22
CA PHE A 540 -19.23 2.35 -10.49
C PHE A 540 -19.31 1.47 -11.74
N CYS A 541 -18.67 1.86 -12.84
CA CYS A 541 -18.72 1.08 -14.08
C CYS A 541 -18.07 -0.30 -13.94
N ASP A 542 -16.93 -0.38 -13.26
CA ASP A 542 -16.21 -1.62 -12.99
C ASP A 542 -17.02 -2.54 -12.06
N SER A 543 -17.62 -1.98 -11.01
CA SER A 543 -18.48 -2.70 -10.06
C SER A 543 -19.75 -3.20 -10.71
N MET A 544 -20.42 -2.36 -11.50
CA MET A 544 -21.63 -2.73 -12.23
C MET A 544 -21.34 -3.79 -13.31
N THR A 545 -20.17 -3.74 -13.95
CA THR A 545 -19.74 -4.80 -14.88
C THR A 545 -19.60 -6.13 -14.15
N HIS A 546 -18.95 -6.14 -12.98
CA HIS A 546 -18.80 -7.33 -12.13
C HIS A 546 -20.16 -7.88 -11.71
N TYR A 547 -21.04 -7.03 -11.19
CA TYR A 547 -22.40 -7.37 -10.78
C TYR A 547 -23.20 -8.01 -11.92
N VAL A 548 -23.31 -7.34 -13.08
CA VAL A 548 -24.08 -7.82 -14.24
C VAL A 548 -23.50 -9.10 -14.85
N THR A 549 -22.21 -9.34 -14.67
CA THR A 549 -21.58 -10.59 -15.15
C THR A 549 -22.01 -11.79 -14.32
N ILE A 550 -22.25 -11.61 -13.02
CA ILE A 550 -22.66 -12.67 -12.09
C ILE A 550 -24.19 -12.83 -12.05
N LEU A 551 -24.94 -11.73 -12.25
CA LEU A 551 -26.40 -11.68 -12.23
C LEU A 551 -27.02 -12.65 -13.26
N ASP A 552 -27.98 -13.46 -12.85
CA ASP A 552 -28.65 -14.38 -13.76
C ASP A 552 -29.80 -13.71 -14.56
N GLU A 553 -30.39 -14.44 -15.51
CA GLU A 553 -31.50 -13.91 -16.33
C GLU A 553 -32.81 -13.76 -15.56
N TYR A 554 -33.04 -14.58 -14.53
CA TYR A 554 -34.25 -14.49 -13.72
C TYR A 554 -34.19 -13.26 -12.80
N GLU A 555 -33.08 -13.07 -12.09
CA GLU A 555 -32.80 -11.92 -11.23
C GLU A 555 -32.91 -10.60 -12.02
N MET A 556 -32.27 -10.52 -13.19
CA MET A 556 -32.24 -9.28 -13.99
C MET A 556 -33.59 -8.92 -14.60
N TYR A 557 -34.27 -9.88 -15.25
CA TYR A 557 -35.46 -9.58 -16.06
C TYR A 557 -36.77 -9.78 -15.31
N THR A 558 -36.78 -10.64 -14.29
CA THR A 558 -38.01 -11.03 -13.58
C THR A 558 -38.03 -10.46 -12.16
N GLU A 559 -37.00 -10.70 -11.34
CA GLU A 559 -36.99 -10.21 -9.96
C GLU A 559 -36.81 -8.69 -9.88
N GLN A 560 -35.90 -8.13 -10.68
CA GLN A 560 -35.61 -6.70 -10.78
C GLN A 560 -35.31 -6.05 -9.42
N LYS A 561 -34.44 -6.69 -8.63
CA LYS A 561 -33.99 -6.18 -7.32
C LYS A 561 -32.47 -6.21 -7.23
N PRO A 562 -31.83 -5.14 -6.70
CA PRO A 562 -32.42 -3.83 -6.39
C PRO A 562 -32.69 -2.96 -7.63
N PHE A 563 -32.10 -3.30 -8.79
CA PHE A 563 -32.20 -2.58 -10.05
C PHE A 563 -33.40 -2.97 -10.90
N LEU A 564 -34.06 -1.99 -11.50
CA LEU A 564 -35.12 -2.20 -12.51
C LEU A 564 -34.55 -2.21 -13.92
N LEU A 565 -35.30 -2.78 -14.87
CA LEU A 565 -34.97 -2.66 -16.31
C LEU A 565 -34.80 -1.20 -16.75
N ASN A 566 -35.63 -0.30 -16.22
CA ASN A 566 -35.52 1.14 -16.47
C ASN A 566 -34.17 1.74 -16.04
N ASP A 567 -33.57 1.26 -14.95
CA ASP A 567 -32.24 1.70 -14.50
C ASP A 567 -31.18 1.35 -15.56
N TYR A 568 -31.24 0.13 -16.11
CA TYR A 568 -30.34 -0.29 -17.20
C TYR A 568 -30.56 0.51 -18.48
N VAL A 569 -31.80 0.90 -18.80
CA VAL A 569 -32.10 1.78 -19.95
C VAL A 569 -31.43 3.14 -19.77
N MET A 570 -31.62 3.81 -18.63
CA MET A 570 -30.98 5.09 -18.34
C MET A 570 -29.45 5.00 -18.37
N LEU A 571 -28.89 3.97 -17.73
CA LEU A 571 -27.45 3.74 -17.68
C LEU A 571 -26.85 3.53 -19.07
N THR A 572 -27.46 2.65 -19.89
CA THR A 572 -26.98 2.40 -21.25
C THR A 572 -27.12 3.61 -22.15
N TYR A 573 -28.18 4.41 -21.99
CA TYR A 573 -28.30 5.69 -22.70
C TYR A 573 -27.15 6.64 -22.36
N PHE A 574 -26.86 6.83 -21.07
CA PHE A 574 -25.74 7.66 -20.61
C PHE A 574 -24.40 7.16 -21.18
N LEU A 575 -24.10 5.86 -21.01
CA LEU A 575 -22.84 5.26 -21.48
C LEU A 575 -22.68 5.37 -22.99
N ASN A 576 -23.74 5.09 -23.76
CA ASN A 576 -23.69 5.12 -25.22
C ASN A 576 -23.41 6.54 -25.73
N ASN A 577 -24.06 7.55 -25.15
CA ASN A 577 -23.86 8.95 -25.55
C ASN A 577 -22.50 9.50 -25.12
N ILE A 578 -22.07 9.26 -23.87
CA ILE A 578 -20.79 9.79 -23.39
C ILE A 578 -19.60 9.16 -24.12
N LEU A 579 -19.62 7.85 -24.42
CA LEU A 579 -18.57 7.18 -25.17
C LEU A 579 -18.49 7.66 -26.63
N TYR A 580 -19.66 7.89 -27.27
CA TYR A 580 -19.70 8.53 -28.59
C TYR A 580 -19.02 9.91 -28.56
N LYS A 581 -19.37 10.75 -27.57
CA LYS A 581 -18.79 12.09 -27.39
C LYS A 581 -17.29 12.04 -27.13
N LEU A 582 -16.82 11.12 -26.28
CA LEU A 582 -15.40 10.91 -26.01
C LEU A 582 -14.58 10.62 -27.29
N ILE A 583 -15.10 9.79 -28.20
CA ILE A 583 -14.42 9.46 -29.46
C ILE A 583 -14.58 10.59 -30.49
N ASN A 584 -15.80 11.10 -30.67
CA ASN A 584 -16.12 12.04 -31.74
C ASN A 584 -15.53 13.44 -31.49
N GLU A 585 -15.54 13.91 -30.24
CA GLU A 585 -15.02 15.22 -29.84
C GLU A 585 -13.57 15.14 -29.30
N ASN A 586 -12.98 13.94 -29.25
CA ASN A 586 -11.62 13.68 -28.74
C ASN A 586 -11.36 14.30 -27.34
N LEU A 587 -12.34 14.21 -26.44
CA LEU A 587 -12.32 14.94 -25.16
C LEU A 587 -11.13 14.59 -24.25
N LEU A 588 -10.62 13.36 -24.33
CA LEU A 588 -9.53 12.89 -23.47
C LEU A 588 -8.14 13.34 -23.96
N GLY A 589 -8.02 13.96 -25.14
CA GLY A 589 -6.74 14.42 -25.70
C GLY A 589 -5.69 13.33 -25.97
N THR A 590 -5.97 12.06 -25.63
CA THR A 590 -4.99 10.97 -25.71
C THR A 590 -4.76 10.51 -27.15
N LYS A 591 -3.48 10.21 -27.45
CA LYS A 591 -3.12 9.56 -28.73
C LYS A 591 -3.75 8.19 -28.91
N ASN A 592 -4.38 7.57 -27.91
CA ASN A 592 -5.17 6.35 -28.05
C ASN A 592 -6.30 6.28 -27.02
N VAL A 593 -7.45 6.88 -27.36
CA VAL A 593 -8.64 6.91 -26.49
C VAL A 593 -9.06 5.53 -25.98
N THR A 594 -8.84 4.48 -26.77
CA THR A 594 -9.28 3.11 -26.43
C THR A 594 -8.45 2.43 -25.33
N GLN A 595 -7.28 2.99 -25.01
CA GLN A 595 -6.42 2.53 -23.90
C GLN A 595 -6.58 3.39 -22.65
N CYS A 596 -7.31 4.51 -22.73
CA CYS A 596 -7.56 5.34 -21.56
C CYS A 596 -8.39 4.54 -20.53
N PRO A 597 -7.98 4.48 -19.25
CA PRO A 597 -8.72 3.75 -18.22
C PRO A 597 -10.20 4.12 -18.16
N VAL A 598 -10.53 5.40 -18.27
CA VAL A 598 -11.92 5.90 -18.30
C VAL A 598 -12.71 5.22 -19.42
N PHE A 599 -12.17 5.23 -20.64
CA PHE A 599 -12.83 4.60 -21.79
C PHE A 599 -13.02 3.10 -21.57
N VAL A 600 -11.99 2.41 -21.06
CA VAL A 600 -12.03 0.95 -20.82
C VAL A 600 -13.15 0.59 -19.85
N SER A 601 -13.24 1.27 -18.70
CA SER A 601 -14.28 1.00 -17.69
C SER A 601 -15.69 1.21 -18.23
N LEU A 602 -15.96 2.37 -18.87
CA LEU A 602 -17.28 2.70 -19.40
C LEU A 602 -17.66 1.77 -20.57
N HIS A 603 -16.72 1.51 -21.49
CA HIS A 603 -16.96 0.70 -22.68
C HIS A 603 -17.20 -0.77 -22.36
N THR A 604 -16.49 -1.30 -21.36
CA THR A 604 -16.68 -2.69 -20.91
C THR A 604 -18.10 -2.89 -20.36
N LEU A 605 -18.59 -1.96 -19.54
CA LEU A 605 -19.97 -2.00 -19.04
C LEU A 605 -21.00 -1.88 -20.17
N LEU A 606 -20.81 -0.92 -21.08
CA LEU A 606 -21.69 -0.74 -22.24
C LEU A 606 -21.84 -2.04 -23.05
N LEU A 607 -20.72 -2.70 -23.37
CA LEU A 607 -20.73 -3.94 -24.14
C LEU A 607 -21.35 -5.10 -23.35
N CYS A 608 -21.12 -5.15 -22.03
CA CYS A 608 -21.75 -6.16 -21.17
C CYS A 608 -23.28 -6.05 -21.22
N LEU A 609 -23.81 -4.83 -21.07
CA LEU A 609 -25.25 -4.55 -21.11
C LEU A 609 -25.84 -4.70 -22.52
N TYR A 610 -25.12 -4.27 -23.56
CA TYR A 610 -25.55 -4.45 -24.95
C TYR A 610 -25.72 -5.93 -25.30
N ARG A 611 -24.81 -6.80 -24.84
CA ARG A 611 -24.92 -8.25 -25.03
C ARG A 611 -26.13 -8.84 -24.31
N ARG A 612 -26.48 -8.34 -23.11
CA ARG A 612 -27.70 -8.74 -22.39
C ARG A 612 -28.94 -8.35 -23.20
N ASP A 613 -29.02 -7.10 -23.65
CA ASP A 613 -30.13 -6.61 -24.46
C ASP A 613 -30.32 -7.40 -25.77
N CYS A 614 -29.21 -7.78 -26.43
CA CYS A 614 -29.24 -8.61 -27.63
C CYS A 614 -29.77 -10.04 -27.38
N ARG A 615 -29.61 -10.58 -26.16
CA ARG A 615 -30.14 -11.90 -25.79
C ARG A 615 -31.62 -11.80 -25.44
N ARG A 616 -31.99 -10.80 -24.66
CA ARG A 616 -33.37 -10.48 -24.28
C ARG A 616 -33.49 -8.97 -24.15
N ALA A 617 -34.29 -8.39 -25.04
CA ALA A 617 -34.46 -6.95 -25.13
C ALA A 617 -35.09 -6.39 -23.84
N PHE A 618 -34.49 -5.33 -23.31
CA PHE A 618 -35.04 -4.47 -22.27
C PHE A 618 -35.04 -2.99 -22.69
N ALA A 619 -34.21 -2.62 -23.66
CA ALA A 619 -34.15 -1.26 -24.18
C ALA A 619 -35.25 -0.99 -25.22
N PRO A 620 -35.76 0.25 -25.30
CA PRO A 620 -36.75 0.62 -26.31
C PRO A 620 -36.15 0.63 -27.73
N ASN A 621 -37.02 0.63 -28.74
CA ASN A 621 -36.59 0.70 -30.14
C ASN A 621 -35.73 1.95 -30.39
N ASN A 622 -34.68 1.79 -31.21
CA ASN A 622 -33.70 2.84 -31.55
C ASN A 622 -32.86 3.38 -30.40
N HIS A 623 -32.95 2.82 -29.19
CA HIS A 623 -32.18 3.24 -28.01
C HIS A 623 -30.66 3.31 -28.24
N TRP A 624 -30.14 2.34 -28.97
CA TRP A 624 -28.72 2.19 -29.24
C TRP A 624 -28.18 3.12 -30.34
N LEU A 625 -29.08 3.75 -31.11
CA LEU A 625 -28.71 4.68 -32.17
C LEU A 625 -28.41 6.07 -31.60
N ILE A 626 -27.40 6.74 -32.17
CA ILE A 626 -27.04 8.12 -31.80
C ILE A 626 -27.63 9.07 -32.85
N PRO A 627 -28.59 9.95 -32.52
CA PRO A 627 -29.25 10.83 -33.49
C PRO A 627 -28.31 11.75 -34.26
N GLU A 628 -27.17 12.13 -33.67
CA GLU A 628 -26.14 12.96 -34.30
C GLU A 628 -25.38 12.22 -35.42
N VAL A 629 -25.40 10.89 -35.42
CA VAL A 629 -24.70 10.09 -36.43
C VAL A 629 -25.56 9.99 -37.69
N LYS A 630 -25.26 10.84 -38.67
CA LYS A 630 -25.83 10.74 -40.02
C LYS A 630 -25.08 9.65 -40.82
N PRO A 631 -25.74 8.58 -41.28
CA PRO A 631 -25.06 7.46 -41.96
C PRO A 631 -24.20 7.88 -43.15
N SER A 632 -24.69 8.80 -43.99
CA SER A 632 -23.95 9.30 -45.15
C SER A 632 -22.66 10.04 -44.79
N ALA A 633 -22.72 10.91 -43.76
CA ALA A 633 -21.55 11.63 -43.27
C ALA A 633 -20.53 10.68 -42.63
N PHE A 634 -21.03 9.71 -41.86
CA PHE A 634 -20.19 8.69 -41.22
C PHE A 634 -19.45 7.81 -42.25
N ILE A 635 -20.13 7.38 -43.32
CA ILE A 635 -19.52 6.62 -44.41
C ILE A 635 -18.44 7.44 -45.12
N SER A 636 -18.70 8.72 -45.42
CA SER A 636 -17.67 9.63 -45.99
C SER A 636 -16.45 9.75 -45.06
N ASP A 637 -16.68 9.85 -43.75
CA ASP A 637 -15.58 9.94 -42.78
C ASP A 637 -14.76 8.65 -42.70
N LEU A 638 -15.40 7.48 -42.82
CA LEU A 638 -14.72 6.19 -42.91
C LEU A 638 -13.89 6.04 -44.18
N GLU A 639 -14.42 6.47 -45.33
CA GLU A 639 -13.69 6.44 -46.62
C GLU A 639 -12.45 7.33 -46.59
N LYS A 640 -12.51 8.45 -45.85
CA LYS A 640 -11.38 9.34 -45.60
C LYS A 640 -10.46 8.84 -44.48
N ALA A 641 -10.68 7.62 -43.98
CA ALA A 641 -9.96 7.02 -42.86
C ALA A 641 -9.88 7.94 -41.62
N LYS A 642 -10.91 8.76 -41.39
CA LYS A 642 -10.92 9.65 -40.23
C LYS A 642 -10.93 8.82 -38.96
N ARG A 643 -10.02 9.18 -38.06
CA ARG A 643 -9.69 8.40 -36.88
C ARG A 643 -10.90 8.09 -35.99
N HIS A 644 -11.74 9.09 -35.69
CA HIS A 644 -12.93 8.90 -34.84
C HIS A 644 -13.92 7.93 -35.46
N ALA A 645 -14.16 8.00 -36.78
CA ALA A 645 -15.09 7.12 -37.48
C ALA A 645 -14.60 5.66 -37.48
N VAL A 646 -13.30 5.44 -37.71
CA VAL A 646 -12.69 4.10 -37.64
C VAL A 646 -12.84 3.49 -36.24
N ILE A 647 -12.56 4.28 -35.19
CA ILE A 647 -12.69 3.82 -33.80
C ILE A 647 -14.16 3.54 -33.44
N LEU A 648 -15.09 4.41 -33.84
CA LEU A 648 -16.52 4.20 -33.62
C LEU A 648 -17.03 2.93 -34.29
N LEU A 649 -16.61 2.65 -35.53
CA LEU A 649 -16.99 1.41 -36.21
C LEU A 649 -16.43 0.17 -35.49
N GLN A 650 -15.19 0.23 -34.98
CA GLN A 650 -14.54 -0.88 -34.29
C GLN A 650 -15.09 -1.13 -32.88
N LYS A 651 -15.39 -0.06 -32.13
CA LYS A 651 -15.74 -0.14 -30.71
C LYS A 651 -17.23 0.00 -30.43
N MET A 652 -17.97 0.71 -31.27
CA MET A 652 -19.40 1.02 -31.07
C MET A 652 -20.22 0.87 -32.36
N PRO A 653 -20.15 -0.25 -33.10
CA PRO A 653 -20.88 -0.38 -34.37
C PRO A 653 -22.40 -0.31 -34.19
N HIS A 654 -22.94 -0.63 -33.01
CA HIS A 654 -24.38 -0.62 -32.72
C HIS A 654 -25.04 0.76 -32.83
N ILE A 655 -24.26 1.85 -32.82
CA ILE A 655 -24.79 3.22 -33.00
C ILE A 655 -25.24 3.51 -34.44
N ILE A 656 -24.91 2.63 -35.37
CA ILE A 656 -25.22 2.75 -36.80
C ILE A 656 -26.39 1.80 -37.12
N PRO A 657 -27.43 2.28 -37.84
CA PRO A 657 -28.53 1.44 -38.29
C PRO A 657 -28.04 0.16 -38.97
N HIS A 658 -28.71 -0.96 -38.71
CA HIS A 658 -28.31 -2.27 -39.21
C HIS A 658 -28.17 -2.29 -40.73
N GLU A 659 -29.13 -1.72 -41.46
CA GLU A 659 -29.12 -1.66 -42.92
C GLU A 659 -27.86 -0.97 -43.47
N ASP A 660 -27.45 0.14 -42.86
CA ASP A 660 -26.28 0.90 -43.30
C ASP A 660 -24.98 0.17 -42.95
N ARG A 661 -24.93 -0.56 -41.83
CA ARG A 661 -23.81 -1.46 -41.52
C ARG A 661 -23.68 -2.58 -42.55
N VAL A 662 -24.80 -3.17 -43.00
CA VAL A 662 -24.80 -4.20 -44.03
C VAL A 662 -24.31 -3.64 -45.37
N LYS A 663 -24.75 -2.44 -45.76
CA LYS A 663 -24.24 -1.75 -46.97
C LYS A 663 -22.73 -1.51 -46.89
N LEU A 664 -22.25 -1.01 -45.74
CA LEU A 664 -20.83 -0.77 -45.50
C LEU A 664 -20.01 -2.07 -45.59
N PHE A 665 -20.50 -3.14 -44.96
CA PHE A 665 -19.85 -4.46 -45.01
C PHE A 665 -19.77 -4.98 -46.46
N ARG A 666 -20.87 -4.93 -47.21
CA ARG A 666 -20.90 -5.34 -48.63
C ARG A 666 -19.88 -4.55 -49.46
N LYS A 667 -19.78 -3.24 -49.23
CA LYS A 667 -18.79 -2.38 -49.88
C LYS A 667 -17.35 -2.76 -49.53
N PHE A 668 -17.05 -3.03 -48.25
CA PHE A 668 -15.73 -3.51 -47.83
C PHE A 668 -15.37 -4.86 -48.45
N VAL A 669 -16.30 -5.82 -48.46
CA VAL A 669 -16.10 -7.12 -49.12
C VAL A 669 -15.85 -6.94 -50.62
N GLN A 670 -16.56 -6.04 -51.30
CA GLN A 670 -16.34 -5.74 -52.72
C GLN A 670 -14.95 -5.12 -52.97
N ASN A 671 -14.55 -4.15 -52.14
CA ASN A 671 -13.22 -3.54 -52.23
C ASN A 671 -12.10 -4.55 -51.96
N GLU A 672 -12.27 -5.40 -50.94
CA GLU A 672 -11.30 -6.44 -50.60
C GLU A 672 -11.18 -7.48 -51.72
N LYS A 673 -12.31 -7.90 -52.31
CA LYS A 673 -12.33 -8.74 -53.51
C LYS A 673 -11.60 -8.08 -54.69
N ALA A 674 -11.82 -6.79 -54.92
CA ALA A 674 -11.12 -6.05 -55.98
C ALA A 674 -9.60 -5.98 -55.74
N VAL A 675 -9.16 -5.70 -54.51
CA VAL A 675 -7.74 -5.66 -54.12
C VAL A 675 -7.09 -7.04 -54.23
N MET A 676 -7.80 -8.11 -53.86
CA MET A 676 -7.33 -9.50 -53.99
C MET A 676 -7.43 -10.04 -55.43
N GLY A 677 -7.91 -9.24 -56.40
CA GLY A 677 -8.13 -9.69 -57.77
C GLY A 677 -9.25 -10.72 -57.92
N LEU A 678 -10.08 -10.92 -56.90
CA LEU A 678 -11.26 -11.80 -56.87
C LEU A 678 -12.47 -11.11 -57.53
N THR A 679 -12.28 -10.58 -58.73
CA THR A 679 -13.37 -10.04 -59.55
C THR A 679 -14.27 -11.18 -60.04
N GLU A 680 -15.48 -10.88 -60.49
CA GLU A 680 -16.38 -11.90 -61.08
C GLU A 680 -15.69 -12.67 -62.22
N SER A 681 -14.84 -12.00 -62.99
CA SER A 681 -14.03 -12.60 -64.05
C SER A 681 -12.94 -13.57 -63.54
N ALA A 682 -12.38 -13.35 -62.35
CA ALA A 682 -11.38 -14.25 -61.75
C ALA A 682 -12.03 -15.47 -61.07
N CYS A 683 -13.21 -15.28 -60.46
CA CYS A 683 -13.99 -16.37 -59.88
C CYS A 683 -14.63 -17.27 -60.96
N ALA A 684 -14.95 -16.73 -62.13
CA ALA A 684 -15.45 -17.46 -63.30
C ALA A 684 -14.34 -18.04 -64.18
N SER A 685 -13.06 -17.93 -63.77
CA SER A 685 -11.95 -18.56 -64.48
C SER A 685 -12.07 -20.09 -64.38
N PRO A 686 -11.90 -20.86 -65.47
CA PRO A 686 -11.92 -22.33 -65.43
C PRO A 686 -10.80 -22.96 -64.58
N ARG A 687 -9.96 -22.14 -63.93
CA ARG A 687 -8.90 -22.55 -62.99
C ARG A 687 -9.31 -22.44 -61.51
N SER A 688 -10.48 -21.89 -61.17
CA SER A 688 -11.01 -21.85 -59.79
C SER A 688 -11.80 -23.14 -59.47
N ALA A 689 -11.69 -23.63 -58.24
CA ALA A 689 -12.48 -24.80 -57.80
C ALA A 689 -13.80 -24.32 -57.21
N LEU A 690 -14.94 -24.67 -57.82
CA LEU A 690 -16.27 -24.36 -57.31
C LEU A 690 -16.71 -25.42 -56.28
N ILE A 691 -17.11 -24.98 -55.09
CA ILE A 691 -17.62 -25.82 -54.02
C ILE A 691 -19.06 -25.42 -53.72
N VAL A 692 -19.97 -26.38 -53.86
CA VAL A 692 -21.40 -26.18 -53.66
C VAL A 692 -21.79 -26.75 -52.31
N VAL A 693 -22.23 -25.91 -51.38
CA VAL A 693 -22.70 -26.37 -50.06
C VAL A 693 -24.19 -26.14 -49.90
N HIS A 694 -24.88 -27.14 -49.33
CA HIS A 694 -26.24 -26.97 -48.85
C HIS A 694 -26.22 -26.35 -47.45
N ARG A 695 -27.25 -25.55 -47.14
CA ARG A 695 -27.35 -24.85 -45.85
C ARG A 695 -27.28 -25.79 -44.63
N ASP A 696 -27.80 -27.00 -44.77
CA ASP A 696 -27.99 -27.95 -43.68
C ASP A 696 -26.87 -29.00 -43.62
N ARG A 697 -25.93 -28.96 -44.57
CA ARG A 697 -24.82 -29.92 -44.74
C ARG A 697 -23.50 -29.22 -45.02
N ILE A 698 -23.25 -28.09 -44.37
CA ILE A 698 -22.10 -27.22 -44.68
C ILE A 698 -20.79 -27.95 -44.46
N VAL A 699 -20.71 -28.77 -43.39
CA VAL A 699 -19.50 -29.49 -43.00
C VAL A 699 -19.29 -30.68 -43.94
N GLU A 700 -20.35 -31.44 -44.21
CA GLU A 700 -20.31 -32.65 -45.03
C GLU A 700 -20.03 -32.32 -46.50
N ASP A 701 -20.75 -31.36 -47.08
CA ASP A 701 -20.56 -30.93 -48.47
C ASP A 701 -19.20 -30.25 -48.66
N GLY A 702 -18.80 -29.43 -47.68
CA GLY A 702 -17.50 -28.76 -47.67
C GLY A 702 -16.35 -29.76 -47.62
N TYR A 703 -16.39 -30.72 -46.67
CA TYR A 703 -15.36 -31.74 -46.53
C TYR A 703 -15.28 -32.66 -47.75
N ARG A 704 -16.42 -33.19 -48.21
CA ARG A 704 -16.47 -34.11 -49.36
C ARG A 704 -15.87 -33.46 -50.63
N GLN A 705 -16.20 -32.20 -50.88
CA GLN A 705 -15.76 -31.52 -52.10
C GLN A 705 -14.34 -30.97 -51.99
N LEU A 706 -13.91 -30.50 -50.81
CA LEU A 706 -12.52 -30.10 -50.57
C LEU A 706 -11.55 -31.29 -50.60
N ALA A 707 -11.94 -32.42 -50.00
CA ALA A 707 -11.11 -33.63 -49.97
C ALA A 707 -10.90 -34.26 -51.36
N ALA A 708 -11.82 -33.99 -52.30
CA ALA A 708 -11.71 -34.44 -53.69
C ALA A 708 -10.74 -33.59 -54.54
N LEU A 709 -10.26 -32.44 -54.01
CA LEU A 709 -9.33 -31.56 -54.72
C LEU A 709 -7.88 -32.03 -54.55
N ARG A 710 -7.09 -31.98 -55.63
CA ARG A 710 -5.65 -32.26 -55.57
C ARG A 710 -4.92 -31.19 -54.73
N PRO A 711 -3.80 -31.51 -54.04
CA PRO A 711 -3.11 -30.58 -53.15
C PRO A 711 -2.73 -29.22 -53.75
N HIS A 712 -2.43 -29.16 -55.06
CA HIS A 712 -2.13 -27.89 -55.75
C HIS A 712 -3.38 -27.07 -56.10
N ALA A 713 -4.56 -27.70 -56.18
CA ALA A 713 -5.84 -27.02 -56.41
C ALA A 713 -6.39 -26.42 -55.12
N LEU A 714 -6.08 -27.01 -53.96
CA LEU A 714 -6.36 -26.42 -52.64
C LEU A 714 -5.60 -25.11 -52.38
N LYS A 715 -4.48 -24.90 -53.09
CA LYS A 715 -3.69 -23.65 -53.04
C LYS A 715 -4.17 -22.57 -54.03
N LYS A 716 -5.17 -22.88 -54.88
CA LYS A 716 -5.76 -21.94 -55.85
C LYS A 716 -7.07 -21.35 -55.33
N HIS A 717 -7.65 -20.39 -56.06
CA HIS A 717 -8.92 -19.77 -55.70
C HIS A 717 -10.06 -20.80 -55.65
N ILE A 718 -10.77 -20.83 -54.52
CA ILE A 718 -11.95 -21.67 -54.29
C ILE A 718 -13.17 -20.77 -54.24
N SER A 719 -14.10 -20.94 -55.16
CA SER A 719 -15.37 -20.23 -55.19
C SER A 719 -16.43 -21.09 -54.49
N LYS A 720 -17.26 -20.50 -53.64
CA LYS A 720 -18.28 -21.25 -52.87
C LYS A 720 -19.68 -20.80 -53.26
N GLN A 721 -20.53 -21.72 -53.68
CA GLN A 721 -21.94 -21.48 -53.96
C GLN A 721 -22.77 -22.14 -52.87
N ARG A 722 -23.72 -21.40 -52.29
CA ARG A 722 -24.62 -21.92 -51.25
C ARG A 722 -26.00 -22.12 -51.85
N LEU A 723 -26.55 -23.33 -51.74
CA LEU A 723 -27.90 -23.66 -52.18
C LEU A 723 -28.85 -23.66 -50.98
N GLY A 724 -29.94 -22.89 -51.07
CA GLY A 724 -31.02 -22.83 -50.09
C GLY A 724 -32.23 -22.05 -50.64
N CYS A 725 -33.44 -22.57 -50.39
CA CYS A 725 -34.71 -22.04 -50.86
C CYS A 725 -35.00 -20.65 -50.25
N ASP A 726 -35.46 -19.70 -51.07
CA ASP A 726 -35.94 -18.37 -50.68
C ASP A 726 -37.27 -18.49 -49.91
N SER A 727 -37.22 -18.88 -48.64
CA SER A 727 -38.37 -18.80 -47.72
C SER A 727 -37.88 -19.03 -46.29
N CYS A 728 -37.30 -17.97 -45.71
CA CYS A 728 -37.36 -17.61 -44.29
C CYS A 728 -36.33 -16.50 -44.06
N ALA A 729 -36.83 -15.26 -44.02
CA ALA A 729 -36.12 -14.13 -43.45
C ALA A 729 -35.79 -14.47 -41.98
N PHE A 730 -34.52 -14.41 -41.61
CA PHE A 730 -34.07 -14.66 -40.24
C PHE A 730 -34.09 -13.36 -39.43
N TYR A 731 -34.59 -13.50 -38.19
CA TYR A 731 -34.40 -12.61 -37.05
C TYR A 731 -32.92 -12.47 -36.67
#